data_AF-A0A1I6V046-F1
#
_entry.id   AF-A0A1I6V046-F1
#
_cell.length_a   1.000
_cell.length_b   1.000
_cell.length_c   1.000
_cell.angle_alpha   90.00
_cell.angle_beta   90.00
_cell.angle_gamma   90.00
#
_symmetry.space_group_name_H-M   'P 1'
#
loop_
_entity.id
_entity.type
_entity.pdbx_description
1 polymer ?
#
loop_
_entity_poly.entity_id
_entity_poly.type
_entity_poly.pdbx_seq_one_letter_code
_entity_poly.pdbx_strand_id
1 'polypeptide(L)'
;MADCNQNPVGECSEAEGRDTTANGMASHAEGLQTTANGDASHSEGSGTTAGGGASHAEGYQTQTLADTAHAEGTATFAGGVASHAEGSSSVANGDAAHAEGYLSVANGLASHAEGISSVSNGSASYAGGRETTSNGAASHTEGYQTTANADTSHAEGYQSTTAGDASHAEGYQTLTSAAAAHAEGSQTVAGGGSSHAEGSNTQALALNSHAEGEGNTASGRASHVEGGGVDLLGNPAPNQAIGSSSHAEGIGTEASGDGSHAEGGTVDFTIAPGPRATASFAHAEGQTTVASGTAAHAEGFQTLASGPSAHAEGANTTAGGSFSHAEGIGTSASGVYSHAEGADSIASGQASHAEGESNTASGRASHAEGGAVDSLGNFAPTVASGDSSHTEGIGTAAIGFAAHAEGGTNDVTVAPGPRAIAAFSHAEGQTTTASGTAAHAEGFQTTASGPGTHAEGANTSASGPFSHAEGIGTSANGPYSHAEGADTLAGGQASHAEGSATKAFAASSHAEGENTIVDMVHTGAHIMGQNGTTRFPYSWHLANGLMVGPTLNSAVIEGLTGNLYLDGTVSSPNAADYAEMFETADGLGIDVGYFVTFDDQGCDKIRRANALDDYILGVVSARPAVLADSSDLRWHKLFVTDEWDRIQYQEVEVPEVLDAAGNVLRPAGSKTEPMLNPDWNDALSYVPRSQRPEWVAVGVVGKLLVRDDGTCVPGGYCLPNDEGAATAAAAGYRVMKRTGPNQVRIFVK
;
A
#
# COMPACT_ATOMS: atom_id res chain seq x y z
N MET A 1 -45.92 101.55 50.10
CA MET A 1 -45.89 102.21 48.77
C MET A 1 -44.45 102.58 48.47
N ALA A 2 -43.79 101.65 47.78
CA ALA A 2 -42.40 101.56 47.35
C ALA A 2 -42.13 100.06 47.52
N ASP A 3 -42.36 99.30 46.46
CA ASP A 3 -41.80 97.94 46.23
C ASP A 3 -42.49 97.24 45.05
N CYS A 4 -43.64 97.71 44.55
CA CYS A 4 -44.15 97.31 43.23
C CYS A 4 -43.58 98.26 42.18
N ASN A 5 -42.43 97.92 41.60
CA ASN A 5 -42.00 98.52 40.33
C ASN A 5 -42.68 97.73 39.19
N GLN A 6 -43.43 98.43 38.34
CA GLN A 6 -44.12 97.91 37.15
C GLN A 6 -43.70 98.82 36.00
N ASN A 7 -42.95 98.29 35.05
CA ASN A 7 -42.30 99.10 34.01
C ASN A 7 -42.74 98.66 32.60
N PRO A 8 -43.94 99.06 32.12
CA PRO A 8 -44.35 98.88 30.73
C PRO A 8 -43.70 99.96 29.86
N VAL A 9 -42.51 99.69 29.36
CA VAL A 9 -41.68 100.65 28.60
C VAL A 9 -41.98 100.61 27.10
N GLY A 10 -42.29 99.43 26.55
CA GLY A 10 -42.57 99.24 25.13
C GLY A 10 -43.94 99.77 24.71
N GLU A 11 -44.12 100.08 23.42
CA GLU A 11 -45.41 100.57 22.89
C GLU A 11 -46.49 99.46 23.00
N CYS A 12 -47.64 99.75 23.61
CA CYS A 12 -48.70 98.77 23.91
C CYS A 12 -48.27 97.60 24.85
N SER A 13 -47.25 97.79 25.68
CA SER A 13 -46.83 96.79 26.67
C SER A 13 -47.66 96.83 27.97
N GLU A 14 -47.70 95.70 28.69
CA GLU A 14 -48.40 95.56 29.98
C GLU A 14 -47.48 94.90 31.01
N ALA A 15 -47.46 95.42 32.23
CA ALA A 15 -46.61 94.91 33.31
C ALA A 15 -47.39 94.85 34.64
N GLU A 16 -47.58 93.64 35.17
CA GLU A 16 -48.37 93.36 36.37
C GLU A 16 -47.52 92.71 37.47
N GLY A 17 -47.89 92.87 38.74
CA GLY A 17 -47.15 92.27 39.86
C GLY A 17 -46.04 93.14 40.47
N ARG A 18 -44.94 92.54 40.92
CA ARG A 18 -43.86 93.18 41.69
C ARG A 18 -42.50 93.04 40.99
N ASP A 19 -41.84 94.16 40.71
CA ASP A 19 -40.55 94.21 40.02
C ASP A 19 -40.60 93.69 38.57
N THR A 20 -41.68 93.98 37.86
CA THR A 20 -41.92 93.48 36.50
C THR A 20 -41.62 94.54 35.43
N THR A 21 -41.06 94.13 34.30
CA THR A 21 -40.65 95.04 33.22
C THR A 21 -41.03 94.49 31.86
N ALA A 22 -41.77 95.26 31.07
CA ALA A 22 -42.19 94.90 29.71
C ALA A 22 -41.64 95.94 28.72
N ASN A 23 -40.50 95.65 28.08
CA ASN A 23 -39.75 96.59 27.24
C ASN A 23 -40.11 96.54 25.75
N GLY A 24 -40.60 95.39 25.24
CA GLY A 24 -40.91 95.20 23.82
C GLY A 24 -42.26 95.79 23.42
N MET A 25 -42.45 96.05 22.13
CA MET A 25 -43.75 96.45 21.60
C MET A 25 -44.78 95.33 21.81
N ALA A 26 -45.93 95.61 22.44
CA ALA A 26 -46.96 94.64 22.78
C ALA A 26 -46.50 93.47 23.70
N SER A 27 -45.42 93.64 24.45
CA SER A 27 -44.96 92.64 25.42
C SER A 27 -45.77 92.65 26.72
N HIS A 28 -45.92 91.51 27.40
CA HIS A 28 -46.62 91.37 28.68
C HIS A 28 -45.70 90.72 29.74
N ALA A 29 -45.55 91.33 30.92
CA ALA A 29 -44.78 90.78 32.03
C ALA A 29 -45.59 90.77 33.34
N GLU A 30 -45.89 89.60 33.90
CA GLU A 30 -46.64 89.45 35.15
C GLU A 30 -45.88 88.65 36.22
N GLY A 31 -46.24 88.80 37.50
CA GLY A 31 -45.66 88.03 38.61
C GLY A 31 -44.62 88.79 39.47
N LEU A 32 -43.48 88.15 39.79
CA LEU A 32 -42.43 88.68 40.65
C LEU A 32 -41.07 88.71 39.91
N GLN A 33 -40.42 89.86 39.78
CA GLN A 33 -39.09 89.97 39.13
C GLN A 33 -39.06 89.41 37.70
N THR A 34 -40.14 89.59 36.93
CA THR A 34 -40.26 89.09 35.55
C THR A 34 -39.94 90.17 34.53
N THR A 35 -39.39 89.80 33.37
CA THR A 35 -38.97 90.78 32.34
C THR A 35 -39.27 90.30 30.93
N ALA A 36 -40.18 90.97 30.22
CA ALA A 36 -40.49 90.71 28.81
C ALA A 36 -39.79 91.76 27.92
N ASN A 37 -38.70 91.41 27.25
CA ASN A 37 -37.86 92.35 26.50
C ASN A 37 -38.17 92.45 25.00
N GLY A 38 -38.54 91.34 24.35
CA GLY A 38 -38.81 91.32 22.92
C GLY A 38 -40.22 91.75 22.54
N ASP A 39 -40.42 92.14 21.28
CA ASP A 39 -41.73 92.54 20.78
C ASP A 39 -42.72 91.38 20.84
N ALA A 40 -43.91 91.60 21.39
CA ALA A 40 -44.96 90.61 21.64
C ALA A 40 -44.57 89.45 22.56
N SER A 41 -43.50 89.59 23.36
CA SER A 41 -43.08 88.55 24.30
C SER A 41 -43.93 88.52 25.58
N HIS A 42 -44.02 87.36 26.24
CA HIS A 42 -44.77 87.16 27.47
C HIS A 42 -43.86 86.58 28.57
N SER A 43 -43.88 87.12 29.78
CA SER A 43 -43.10 86.62 30.92
C SER A 43 -43.95 86.57 32.17
N GLU A 44 -44.20 85.40 32.74
CA GLU A 44 -44.99 85.22 33.96
C GLU A 44 -44.26 84.40 35.05
N GLY A 45 -44.75 84.42 36.29
CA GLY A 45 -44.16 83.66 37.41
C GLY A 45 -43.20 84.44 38.32
N SER A 46 -42.02 83.89 38.62
CA SER A 46 -41.05 84.48 39.57
C SER A 46 -39.61 84.41 39.07
N GLY A 47 -39.00 85.55 38.76
CA GLY A 47 -37.62 85.65 38.28
C GLY A 47 -37.45 85.23 36.82
N THR A 48 -38.49 85.38 35.99
CA THR A 48 -38.52 84.92 34.61
C THR A 48 -38.11 86.02 33.62
N THR A 49 -37.62 85.67 32.43
CA THR A 49 -37.26 86.66 31.41
C THR A 49 -37.58 86.17 30.00
N ALA A 50 -38.40 86.90 29.25
CA ALA A 50 -38.72 86.63 27.86
C ALA A 50 -37.97 87.59 26.91
N GLY A 51 -36.81 87.15 26.40
CA GLY A 51 -35.81 87.99 25.74
C GLY A 51 -36.04 88.31 24.26
N GLY A 52 -36.61 87.39 23.48
CA GLY A 52 -36.78 87.49 22.02
C GLY A 52 -38.18 87.91 21.60
N GLY A 53 -38.38 88.21 20.32
CA GLY A 53 -39.67 88.59 19.76
C GLY A 53 -40.67 87.41 19.80
N ALA A 54 -41.87 87.65 20.30
CA ALA A 54 -42.94 86.67 20.50
C ALA A 54 -42.53 85.44 21.36
N SER A 55 -41.50 85.58 22.21
CA SER A 55 -41.06 84.51 23.11
C SER A 55 -41.93 84.47 24.39
N HIS A 56 -42.00 83.33 25.05
CA HIS A 56 -42.79 83.13 26.27
C HIS A 56 -41.95 82.47 27.38
N ALA A 57 -41.96 83.04 28.60
CA ALA A 57 -41.25 82.48 29.76
C ALA A 57 -42.16 82.44 30.99
N GLU A 58 -42.46 81.26 31.53
CA GLU A 58 -43.31 81.08 32.71
C GLU A 58 -42.63 80.22 33.80
N GLY A 59 -43.08 80.31 35.05
CA GLY A 59 -42.56 79.49 36.16
C GLY A 59 -41.59 80.21 37.14
N TYR A 60 -40.54 79.53 37.61
CA TYR A 60 -39.56 80.07 38.57
C TYR A 60 -38.15 80.09 37.98
N GLN A 61 -37.51 81.26 37.88
CA GLN A 61 -36.15 81.44 37.33
C GLN A 61 -35.97 80.98 35.86
N THR A 62 -37.02 81.07 35.04
CA THR A 62 -36.99 80.62 33.64
C THR A 62 -36.61 81.73 32.67
N GLN A 63 -35.95 81.42 31.55
CA GLN A 63 -35.45 82.45 30.62
C GLN A 63 -35.58 82.02 29.17
N THR A 64 -35.99 82.94 28.29
CA THR A 64 -35.88 82.79 26.84
C THR A 64 -35.02 83.90 26.24
N LEU A 65 -34.26 83.61 25.18
CA LEU A 65 -33.34 84.59 24.56
C LEU A 65 -33.73 84.97 23.12
N ALA A 66 -34.20 84.02 22.33
CA ALA A 66 -34.44 84.17 20.89
C ALA A 66 -35.93 84.22 20.54
N ASP A 67 -36.21 84.57 19.28
CA ASP A 67 -37.57 84.78 18.79
C ASP A 67 -38.40 83.50 18.86
N THR A 68 -39.67 83.61 19.28
CA THR A 68 -40.67 82.53 19.42
C THR A 68 -40.28 81.38 20.36
N ALA A 69 -39.20 81.54 21.14
CA ALA A 69 -38.80 80.54 22.14
C ALA A 69 -39.80 80.46 23.30
N HIS A 70 -39.97 79.27 23.89
CA HIS A 70 -40.86 79.02 25.03
C HIS A 70 -40.10 78.34 26.17
N ALA A 71 -40.21 78.84 27.41
CA ALA A 71 -39.62 78.17 28.58
C ALA A 71 -40.61 78.16 29.76
N GLU A 72 -40.90 76.99 30.31
CA GLU A 72 -41.79 76.82 31.46
C GLU A 72 -41.15 75.94 32.56
N GLY A 73 -41.67 75.99 33.79
CA GLY A 73 -41.21 75.16 34.90
C GLY A 73 -40.26 75.86 35.89
N THR A 74 -39.14 75.23 36.26
CA THR A 74 -38.20 75.71 37.30
C THR A 74 -36.78 75.77 36.76
N ALA A 75 -36.16 76.94 36.72
CA ALA A 75 -34.78 77.18 36.26
C ALA A 75 -34.51 76.72 34.82
N THR A 76 -35.50 76.81 33.93
CA THR A 76 -35.40 76.38 32.52
C THR A 76 -34.88 77.51 31.61
N PHE A 77 -34.23 77.15 30.50
CA PHE A 77 -33.65 78.10 29.55
C PHE A 77 -33.92 77.70 28.10
N ALA A 78 -34.54 78.57 27.30
CA ALA A 78 -34.76 78.36 25.86
C ALA A 78 -34.05 79.47 25.04
N GLY A 79 -32.89 79.12 24.49
CA GLY A 79 -31.95 80.06 23.86
C GLY A 79 -32.02 80.16 22.34
N GLY A 80 -32.56 79.13 21.66
CA GLY A 80 -32.63 79.07 20.19
C GLY A 80 -33.93 79.63 19.63
N VAL A 81 -33.95 79.98 18.33
CA VAL A 81 -35.19 80.44 17.67
C VAL A 81 -36.22 79.32 17.69
N ALA A 82 -37.43 79.58 18.18
CA ALA A 82 -38.50 78.60 18.33
C ALA A 82 -38.17 77.38 19.22
N SER A 83 -37.16 77.46 20.09
CA SER A 83 -36.84 76.38 21.04
C SER A 83 -37.85 76.32 22.19
N HIS A 84 -38.09 75.13 22.76
CA HIS A 84 -38.99 74.90 23.89
C HIS A 84 -38.26 74.19 25.05
N ALA A 85 -38.37 74.70 26.28
CA ALA A 85 -37.79 74.07 27.47
C ALA A 85 -38.80 73.98 28.63
N GLU A 86 -39.12 72.79 29.09
CA GLU A 86 -40.06 72.54 30.20
C GLU A 86 -39.46 71.63 31.30
N GLY A 87 -40.06 71.63 32.49
CA GLY A 87 -39.60 70.81 33.62
C GLY A 87 -38.71 71.56 34.64
N SER A 88 -37.54 71.00 34.99
CA SER A 88 -36.67 71.53 36.04
C SER A 88 -35.20 71.53 35.63
N SER A 89 -34.59 72.71 35.54
CA SER A 89 -33.20 72.92 35.09
C SER A 89 -32.93 72.41 33.66
N SER A 90 -33.95 72.37 32.81
CA SER A 90 -33.82 71.99 31.40
C SER A 90 -33.36 73.15 30.52
N VAL A 91 -32.62 72.85 29.46
CA VAL A 91 -31.95 73.85 28.61
C VAL A 91 -32.10 73.48 27.14
N ALA A 92 -32.79 74.30 26.35
CA ALA A 92 -32.90 74.16 24.89
C ALA A 92 -32.13 75.29 24.18
N ASN A 93 -30.90 75.02 23.73
CA ASN A 93 -30.02 76.02 23.11
C ASN A 93 -30.10 76.08 21.58
N GLY A 94 -30.45 74.97 20.91
CA GLY A 94 -30.53 74.92 19.46
C GLY A 94 -31.83 75.52 18.90
N ASP A 95 -31.81 76.03 17.67
CA ASP A 95 -33.02 76.47 16.99
C ASP A 95 -34.02 75.30 16.87
N ALA A 96 -35.30 75.53 17.17
CA ALA A 96 -36.37 74.52 17.23
C ALA A 96 -36.08 73.32 18.17
N ALA A 97 -35.12 73.42 19.09
CA ALA A 97 -34.81 72.35 20.03
C ALA A 97 -35.89 72.22 21.12
N HIS A 98 -36.10 71.02 21.65
CA HIS A 98 -37.01 70.72 22.75
C HIS A 98 -36.27 70.07 23.93
N ALA A 99 -36.44 70.57 25.15
CA ALA A 99 -35.86 69.97 26.35
C ALA A 99 -36.91 69.85 27.47
N GLU A 100 -37.21 68.62 27.91
CA GLU A 100 -38.17 68.35 28.99
C GLU A 100 -37.58 67.44 30.09
N GLY A 101 -38.09 67.52 31.32
CA GLY A 101 -37.65 66.67 32.45
C GLY A 101 -36.75 67.37 33.48
N TYR A 102 -35.69 66.71 33.96
CA TYR A 102 -34.77 67.23 35.00
C TYR A 102 -33.31 67.24 34.51
N LEU A 103 -32.69 68.42 34.45
CA LEU A 103 -31.31 68.61 33.93
C LEU A 103 -31.11 68.17 32.47
N SER A 104 -32.18 68.12 31.67
CA SER A 104 -32.13 67.74 30.24
C SER A 104 -31.61 68.90 29.39
N VAL A 105 -30.74 68.63 28.41
CA VAL A 105 -30.10 69.67 27.59
C VAL A 105 -30.19 69.33 26.09
N ALA A 106 -30.82 70.20 25.30
CA ALA A 106 -30.95 70.07 23.85
C ALA A 106 -30.15 71.20 23.15
N ASN A 107 -28.96 70.89 22.65
CA ASN A 107 -28.02 71.86 22.06
C ASN A 107 -28.08 71.95 20.52
N GLY A 108 -28.52 70.90 19.83
CA GLY A 108 -28.53 70.86 18.36
C GLY A 108 -29.79 71.47 17.72
N LEU A 109 -29.70 71.85 16.45
CA LEU A 109 -30.84 72.29 15.64
C LEU A 109 -31.93 71.21 15.60
N ALA A 110 -33.15 71.52 15.99
CA ALA A 110 -34.29 70.60 16.07
C ALA A 110 -34.03 69.35 16.94
N SER A 111 -33.10 69.43 17.90
CA SER A 111 -32.79 68.32 18.81
C SER A 111 -33.85 68.21 19.92
N HIS A 112 -34.05 67.00 20.45
CA HIS A 112 -34.97 66.73 21.56
C HIS A 112 -34.23 66.02 22.71
N ALA A 113 -34.38 66.49 23.95
CA ALA A 113 -33.87 65.82 25.15
C ALA A 113 -34.98 65.70 26.20
N GLU A 114 -35.27 64.48 26.66
CA GLU A 114 -36.27 64.20 27.70
C GLU A 114 -35.71 63.28 28.81
N GLY A 115 -36.26 63.36 30.02
CA GLY A 115 -35.89 62.49 31.14
C GLY A 115 -35.02 63.13 32.22
N ILE A 116 -33.92 62.47 32.64
CA ILE A 116 -33.04 62.92 33.73
C ILE A 116 -31.59 63.01 33.25
N SER A 117 -31.02 64.22 33.25
CA SER A 117 -29.63 64.47 32.83
C SER A 117 -29.32 63.95 31.42
N SER A 118 -30.29 63.96 30.52
CA SER A 118 -30.13 63.58 29.11
C SER A 118 -29.61 64.76 28.29
N VAL A 119 -28.73 64.49 27.32
CA VAL A 119 -28.08 65.54 26.52
C VAL A 119 -28.17 65.21 25.03
N SER A 120 -28.77 66.10 24.24
CA SER A 120 -28.91 65.97 22.79
C SER A 120 -28.13 67.09 22.09
N ASN A 121 -26.95 66.78 21.56
CA ASN A 121 -26.02 67.75 20.95
C ASN A 121 -26.11 67.82 19.41
N GLY A 122 -26.55 66.75 18.75
CA GLY A 122 -26.60 66.66 17.30
C GLY A 122 -27.79 67.38 16.67
N SER A 123 -27.68 67.72 15.39
CA SER A 123 -28.85 68.25 14.64
C SER A 123 -29.91 67.15 14.49
N ALA A 124 -31.16 67.43 14.84
CA ALA A 124 -32.29 66.50 14.82
C ALA A 124 -32.08 65.22 15.66
N SER A 125 -31.20 65.25 16.67
CA SER A 125 -30.96 64.10 17.55
C SER A 125 -32.00 64.00 18.68
N TYR A 126 -32.17 62.81 19.25
CA TYR A 126 -33.07 62.56 20.39
C TYR A 126 -32.34 61.86 21.54
N ALA A 127 -32.48 62.39 22.76
CA ALA A 127 -31.96 61.76 23.98
C ALA A 127 -33.05 61.62 25.05
N GLY A 128 -33.62 60.42 25.19
CA GLY A 128 -34.57 60.04 26.23
C GLY A 128 -33.94 59.17 27.32
N GLY A 129 -34.53 59.15 28.52
CA GLY A 129 -34.11 58.27 29.62
C GLY A 129 -33.29 58.96 30.72
N ARG A 130 -32.29 58.28 31.28
CA ARG A 130 -31.46 58.81 32.38
C ARG A 130 -29.96 58.74 32.06
N GLU A 131 -29.28 59.89 32.18
CA GLU A 131 -27.84 60.04 31.90
C GLU A 131 -27.47 59.61 30.47
N THR A 132 -28.35 59.86 29.50
CA THR A 132 -28.16 59.51 28.08
C THR A 132 -27.55 60.66 27.29
N THR A 133 -26.77 60.38 26.24
CA THR A 133 -26.13 61.42 25.43
C THR A 133 -26.15 61.09 23.92
N SER A 134 -26.77 61.95 23.13
CA SER A 134 -26.78 61.89 21.67
C SER A 134 -25.92 63.00 21.07
N ASN A 135 -24.79 62.67 20.43
CA ASN A 135 -23.85 63.64 19.86
C ASN A 135 -23.92 63.80 18.33
N GLY A 136 -24.31 62.76 17.61
CA GLY A 136 -24.33 62.76 16.14
C GLY A 136 -25.60 63.36 15.54
N ALA A 137 -25.53 63.80 14.28
CA ALA A 137 -26.72 64.28 13.58
C ALA A 137 -27.74 63.15 13.38
N ALA A 138 -29.00 63.41 13.70
CA ALA A 138 -30.09 62.44 13.70
C ALA A 138 -29.80 61.18 14.55
N SER A 139 -28.90 61.26 15.53
CA SER A 139 -28.66 60.16 16.47
C SER A 139 -29.80 60.01 17.48
N HIS A 140 -29.96 58.82 18.02
CA HIS A 140 -31.02 58.48 18.97
C HIS A 140 -30.44 57.75 20.18
N THR A 141 -30.89 58.12 21.38
CA THR A 141 -30.53 57.41 22.61
C THR A 141 -31.71 57.28 23.56
N GLU A 142 -31.91 56.08 24.12
CA GLU A 142 -32.87 55.78 25.18
C GLU A 142 -32.23 54.94 26.30
N GLY A 143 -32.88 54.82 27.46
CA GLY A 143 -32.44 53.94 28.55
C GLY A 143 -31.62 54.61 29.66
N TYR A 144 -30.58 53.94 30.16
CA TYR A 144 -29.74 54.41 31.28
C TYR A 144 -28.25 54.40 30.91
N GLN A 145 -27.59 55.56 31.00
CA GLN A 145 -26.17 55.72 30.68
C GLN A 145 -25.80 55.30 29.24
N THR A 146 -26.68 55.52 28.28
CA THR A 146 -26.44 55.21 26.87
C THR A 146 -25.84 56.41 26.12
N THR A 147 -25.03 56.15 25.10
CA THR A 147 -24.37 57.21 24.32
C THR A 147 -24.34 56.89 22.83
N ALA A 148 -24.80 57.81 21.99
CA ALA A 148 -24.71 57.73 20.53
C ALA A 148 -23.81 58.85 20.00
N ASN A 149 -22.62 58.51 19.49
CA ASN A 149 -21.59 59.49 19.14
C ASN A 149 -21.56 59.90 17.66
N ALA A 150 -22.23 59.16 16.78
CA ALA A 150 -22.07 59.25 15.33
C ALA A 150 -23.40 59.53 14.61
N ASP A 151 -23.32 59.90 13.34
CA ASP A 151 -24.51 60.32 12.59
C ASP A 151 -25.46 59.14 12.37
N THR A 152 -26.75 59.35 12.59
CA THR A 152 -27.82 58.33 12.50
C THR A 152 -27.62 57.09 13.39
N SER A 153 -26.73 57.16 14.39
CA SER A 153 -26.49 56.04 15.30
C SER A 153 -27.56 55.96 16.40
N HIS A 154 -27.86 54.75 16.89
CA HIS A 154 -28.90 54.48 17.87
C HIS A 154 -28.34 53.69 19.06
N ALA A 155 -28.52 54.15 20.30
CA ALA A 155 -28.13 53.38 21.49
C ALA A 155 -29.27 53.28 22.53
N GLU A 156 -29.63 52.07 22.94
CA GLU A 156 -30.67 51.82 23.94
C GLU A 156 -30.25 50.77 24.99
N GLY A 157 -30.98 50.71 26.12
CA GLY A 157 -30.71 49.78 27.22
C GLY A 157 -29.90 50.37 28.39
N TYR A 158 -28.84 49.70 28.83
CA TYR A 158 -28.02 50.05 30.00
C TYR A 158 -26.54 50.09 29.62
N GLN A 159 -25.89 51.25 29.76
CA GLN A 159 -24.46 51.44 29.45
C GLN A 159 -24.04 51.09 28.01
N SER A 160 -24.97 51.16 27.06
CA SER A 160 -24.72 50.88 25.64
C SER A 160 -24.11 52.09 24.94
N THR A 161 -23.12 51.87 24.06
CA THR A 161 -22.43 52.94 23.33
C THR A 161 -22.39 52.65 21.83
N THR A 162 -22.76 53.65 21.02
CA THR A 162 -22.56 53.62 19.56
C THR A 162 -21.59 54.70 19.12
N ALA A 163 -20.60 54.32 18.32
CA ALA A 163 -19.56 55.22 17.81
C ALA A 163 -19.42 55.21 16.29
N GLY A 164 -20.17 54.36 15.57
CA GLY A 164 -20.14 54.29 14.10
C GLY A 164 -21.36 54.93 13.46
N ASP A 165 -21.20 55.46 12.25
CA ASP A 165 -22.33 56.03 11.49
C ASP A 165 -23.38 54.95 11.19
N ALA A 166 -24.66 55.27 11.41
CA ALA A 166 -25.79 54.35 11.24
C ALA A 166 -25.67 53.03 12.03
N SER A 167 -24.87 52.99 13.10
CA SER A 167 -24.72 51.80 13.95
C SER A 167 -25.78 51.76 15.05
N HIS A 168 -26.08 50.56 15.55
CA HIS A 168 -27.12 50.37 16.56
C HIS A 168 -26.65 49.41 17.66
N ALA A 169 -26.78 49.84 18.93
CA ALA A 169 -26.45 49.04 20.10
C ALA A 169 -27.62 49.02 21.10
N GLU A 170 -28.08 47.84 21.46
CA GLU A 170 -29.16 47.62 22.43
C GLU A 170 -28.76 46.60 23.50
N GLY A 171 -29.36 46.64 24.69
CA GLY A 171 -29.12 45.68 25.77
C GLY A 171 -28.27 46.19 26.96
N TYR A 172 -27.34 45.38 27.46
CA TYR A 172 -26.52 45.67 28.65
C TYR A 172 -25.03 45.73 28.28
N GLN A 173 -24.39 46.88 28.44
CA GLN A 173 -22.96 47.08 28.16
C GLN A 173 -22.55 46.70 26.72
N THR A 174 -23.39 47.02 25.73
CA THR A 174 -23.12 46.73 24.32
C THR A 174 -22.37 47.87 23.63
N LEU A 175 -21.53 47.55 22.65
CA LEU A 175 -20.67 48.52 21.97
C LEU A 175 -20.66 48.30 20.45
N THR A 176 -20.95 49.37 19.70
CA THR A 176 -20.64 49.43 18.25
C THR A 176 -19.57 50.47 17.96
N SER A 177 -18.56 50.11 17.16
CA SER A 177 -17.42 51.00 16.86
C SER A 177 -17.29 51.43 15.40
N ALA A 178 -18.02 50.80 14.49
CA ALA A 178 -17.87 51.01 13.05
C ALA A 178 -19.22 51.21 12.34
N ALA A 179 -19.17 51.73 11.12
CA ALA A 179 -20.36 52.10 10.36
C ALA A 179 -21.29 50.89 10.11
N ALA A 180 -22.59 51.09 10.29
CA ALA A 180 -23.65 50.09 10.14
C ALA A 180 -23.48 48.82 10.99
N ALA A 181 -22.68 48.87 12.07
CA ALA A 181 -22.53 47.76 13.00
C ALA A 181 -23.77 47.60 13.90
N HIS A 182 -24.09 46.37 14.29
CA HIS A 182 -25.21 46.03 15.16
C HIS A 182 -24.74 45.20 16.35
N ALA A 183 -25.04 45.64 17.58
CA ALA A 183 -24.74 44.88 18.79
C ALA A 183 -25.98 44.79 19.70
N GLU A 184 -26.43 43.58 20.01
CA GLU A 184 -27.54 43.34 20.94
C GLU A 184 -27.16 42.33 22.03
N GLY A 185 -27.91 42.29 23.13
CA GLY A 185 -27.67 41.36 24.24
C GLY A 185 -26.85 41.93 25.41
N SER A 186 -25.90 41.17 25.94
CA SER A 186 -25.12 41.51 27.14
C SER A 186 -23.62 41.45 26.89
N GLN A 187 -22.91 42.55 27.08
CA GLN A 187 -21.46 42.66 26.89
C GLN A 187 -20.99 42.31 25.46
N THR A 188 -21.80 42.61 24.46
CA THR A 188 -21.51 42.32 23.06
C THR A 188 -20.79 43.47 22.37
N VAL A 189 -19.89 43.16 21.44
CA VAL A 189 -19.09 44.14 20.71
C VAL A 189 -19.15 43.90 19.21
N ALA A 190 -19.68 44.85 18.46
CA ALA A 190 -19.64 44.88 17.00
C ALA A 190 -18.67 45.98 16.54
N GLY A 191 -17.41 45.57 16.33
CA GLY A 191 -16.28 46.44 16.01
C GLY A 191 -16.01 46.63 14.51
N GLY A 192 -16.56 45.77 13.66
CA GLY A 192 -16.35 45.82 12.21
C GLY A 192 -17.44 46.60 11.46
N GLY A 193 -17.12 47.08 10.25
CA GLY A 193 -18.16 47.67 9.39
C GLY A 193 -19.23 46.62 9.06
N SER A 194 -20.52 46.97 9.17
CA SER A 194 -21.63 46.04 8.93
C SER A 194 -21.53 44.71 9.70
N SER A 195 -20.83 44.68 10.85
CA SER A 195 -20.74 43.49 11.70
C SER A 195 -21.97 43.36 12.60
N HIS A 196 -22.32 42.13 12.97
CA HIS A 196 -23.45 41.82 13.87
C HIS A 196 -22.95 41.00 15.07
N ALA A 197 -23.25 41.43 16.30
CA ALA A 197 -22.95 40.70 17.52
C ALA A 197 -24.19 40.58 18.41
N GLU A 198 -24.60 39.37 18.74
CA GLU A 198 -25.76 39.10 19.62
C GLU A 198 -25.42 38.07 20.71
N GLY A 199 -26.25 37.98 21.75
CA GLY A 199 -26.06 37.04 22.86
C GLY A 199 -25.30 37.61 24.06
N SER A 200 -24.34 36.86 24.60
CA SER A 200 -23.61 37.21 25.83
C SER A 200 -22.10 37.15 25.62
N ASN A 201 -21.40 38.26 25.87
CA ASN A 201 -19.94 38.36 25.77
C ASN A 201 -19.39 37.98 24.37
N THR A 202 -20.14 38.27 23.30
CA THR A 202 -19.77 37.99 21.91
C THR A 202 -19.07 39.17 21.23
N GLN A 203 -18.19 38.88 20.27
CA GLN A 203 -17.38 39.88 19.59
C GLN A 203 -17.33 39.65 18.08
N ALA A 204 -17.86 40.60 17.30
CA ALA A 204 -17.79 40.64 15.84
C ALA A 204 -16.87 41.81 15.41
N LEU A 205 -15.61 41.50 15.12
CA LEU A 205 -14.52 42.50 15.06
C LEU A 205 -14.11 42.91 13.65
N ALA A 206 -14.67 42.31 12.60
CA ALA A 206 -14.25 42.51 11.22
C ALA A 206 -15.40 42.88 10.28
N LEU A 207 -15.06 43.36 9.07
CA LEU A 207 -16.06 43.76 8.07
C LEU A 207 -17.00 42.58 7.75
N ASN A 208 -18.32 42.79 7.89
CA ASN A 208 -19.38 41.80 7.70
C ASN A 208 -19.28 40.55 8.61
N SER A 209 -18.55 40.59 9.73
CA SER A 209 -18.50 39.44 10.64
C SER A 209 -19.78 39.30 11.48
N HIS A 210 -20.18 38.08 11.81
CA HIS A 210 -21.32 37.77 12.68
C HIS A 210 -20.86 36.90 13.87
N ALA A 211 -21.14 37.32 15.10
CA ALA A 211 -20.99 36.49 16.30
C ALA A 211 -22.28 36.41 17.14
N GLU A 212 -22.80 35.22 17.36
CA GLU A 212 -23.98 34.95 18.21
C GLU A 212 -23.66 33.93 19.31
N GLY A 213 -24.52 33.78 20.32
CA GLY A 213 -24.35 32.81 21.42
C GLY A 213 -23.61 33.35 22.65
N GLU A 214 -22.68 32.58 23.24
CA GLU A 214 -21.97 32.95 24.47
C GLU A 214 -20.44 32.88 24.33
N GLY A 215 -19.77 34.02 24.52
CA GLY A 215 -18.29 34.13 24.56
C GLY A 215 -17.60 34.11 23.19
N ASN A 216 -18.36 33.98 22.09
CA ASN A 216 -17.81 33.73 20.76
C ASN A 216 -17.12 34.96 20.14
N THR A 217 -16.13 34.71 19.28
CA THR A 217 -15.40 35.76 18.57
C THR A 217 -15.30 35.48 17.07
N ALA A 218 -15.88 36.38 16.26
CA ALA A 218 -15.68 36.45 14.81
C ALA A 218 -14.75 37.62 14.48
N SER A 219 -13.53 37.32 14.01
CA SER A 219 -12.51 38.33 13.70
C SER A 219 -12.01 38.31 12.25
N GLY A 220 -12.53 37.39 11.44
CA GLY A 220 -12.30 37.33 10.01
C GLY A 220 -13.30 38.16 9.21
N ARG A 221 -12.88 38.69 8.06
CA ARG A 221 -13.82 39.37 7.15
C ARG A 221 -14.90 38.38 6.70
N ALA A 222 -16.17 38.74 6.87
CA ALA A 222 -17.32 37.89 6.56
C ALA A 222 -17.29 36.51 7.28
N SER A 223 -16.68 36.41 8.47
CA SER A 223 -16.73 35.19 9.27
C SER A 223 -18.01 35.11 10.10
N HIS A 224 -18.43 33.89 10.43
CA HIS A 224 -19.62 33.60 11.24
C HIS A 224 -19.24 32.68 12.41
N VAL A 225 -19.75 32.97 13.60
CA VAL A 225 -19.60 32.10 14.77
C VAL A 225 -20.89 32.03 15.58
N GLU A 226 -21.30 30.82 15.95
CA GLU A 226 -22.53 30.55 16.70
C GLU A 226 -22.34 29.45 17.76
N GLY A 227 -23.30 29.30 18.68
CA GLY A 227 -23.21 28.35 19.80
C GLY A 227 -22.32 28.83 20.95
N GLY A 228 -21.36 28.01 21.37
CA GLY A 228 -20.36 28.34 22.40
C GLY A 228 -20.87 28.16 23.83
N GLY A 229 -20.39 29.03 24.73
CA GLY A 229 -20.76 29.04 26.14
C GLY A 229 -19.86 28.16 27.01
N VAL A 230 -20.39 27.03 27.47
CA VAL A 230 -19.70 26.10 28.36
C VAL A 230 -19.74 24.68 27.85
N ASP A 231 -18.71 23.90 28.16
CA ASP A 231 -18.72 22.45 27.97
C ASP A 231 -19.66 21.74 28.97
N LEU A 232 -19.75 20.41 28.89
CA LEU A 232 -20.57 19.59 29.79
C LEU A 232 -20.17 19.67 31.27
N LEU A 233 -18.97 20.18 31.57
CA LEU A 233 -18.46 20.38 32.92
C LEU A 233 -18.62 21.82 33.42
N GLY A 234 -19.15 22.72 32.58
CA GLY A 234 -19.34 24.12 32.91
C GLY A 234 -18.09 24.98 32.70
N ASN A 235 -17.06 24.48 32.01
CA ASN A 235 -15.89 25.30 31.67
C ASN A 235 -16.22 26.19 30.47
N PRO A 236 -15.83 27.48 30.50
CA PRO A 236 -15.98 28.36 29.33
C PRO A 236 -15.28 27.79 28.09
N ALA A 237 -16.04 27.60 27.02
CA ALA A 237 -15.60 26.99 25.77
C ALA A 237 -16.12 27.78 24.56
N PRO A 238 -15.64 29.03 24.36
CA PRO A 238 -16.08 29.88 23.27
C PRO A 238 -15.57 29.39 21.92
N ASN A 239 -16.34 29.65 20.87
CA ASN A 239 -15.98 29.38 19.49
C ASN A 239 -15.24 30.58 18.87
N GLN A 240 -14.39 30.29 17.88
CA GLN A 240 -13.57 31.31 17.22
C GLN A 240 -13.60 31.17 15.69
N ALA A 241 -14.11 32.19 15.01
CA ALA A 241 -14.07 32.30 13.54
C ALA A 241 -13.12 33.43 13.13
N ILE A 242 -11.84 33.08 12.93
CA ILE A 242 -10.72 34.03 12.74
C ILE A 242 -10.39 34.25 11.25
N GLY A 243 -10.50 33.21 10.43
CA GLY A 243 -10.22 33.28 9.00
C GLY A 243 -11.26 34.13 8.25
N SER A 244 -10.85 34.73 7.12
CA SER A 244 -11.86 35.37 6.25
C SER A 244 -12.84 34.31 5.75
N SER A 245 -14.14 34.62 5.74
CA SER A 245 -15.21 33.70 5.35
C SER A 245 -15.22 32.37 6.13
N SER A 246 -14.63 32.33 7.33
CA SER A 246 -14.65 31.13 8.17
C SER A 246 -15.95 31.00 8.95
N HIS A 247 -16.31 29.76 9.30
CA HIS A 247 -17.50 29.44 10.09
C HIS A 247 -17.12 28.51 11.24
N ALA A 248 -17.50 28.86 12.47
CA ALA A 248 -17.29 28.02 13.65
C ALA A 248 -18.59 27.88 14.45
N GLU A 249 -19.03 26.65 14.70
CA GLU A 249 -20.25 26.35 15.45
C GLU A 249 -20.02 25.26 16.50
N GLY A 250 -20.91 25.16 17.51
CA GLY A 250 -20.83 24.11 18.53
C GLY A 250 -20.16 24.54 19.84
N ILE A 251 -19.22 23.76 20.41
CA ILE A 251 -18.58 24.06 21.71
C ILE A 251 -17.05 24.00 21.62
N GLY A 252 -16.37 25.14 21.84
CA GLY A 252 -14.92 25.25 21.84
C GLY A 252 -14.26 25.04 20.48
N THR A 253 -14.95 25.37 19.39
CA THR A 253 -14.47 25.17 18.01
C THR A 253 -13.64 26.34 17.49
N GLU A 254 -12.70 26.06 16.58
CA GLU A 254 -11.79 27.06 16.00
C GLU A 254 -11.71 26.93 14.47
N ALA A 255 -12.14 27.95 13.75
CA ALA A 255 -12.01 28.08 12.30
C ALA A 255 -11.12 29.28 11.95
N SER A 256 -9.81 29.04 11.78
CA SER A 256 -8.80 30.09 11.58
C SER A 256 -8.23 30.20 10.16
N GLY A 257 -8.56 29.26 9.27
CA GLY A 257 -8.21 29.32 7.86
C GLY A 257 -9.16 30.18 7.01
N ASP A 258 -8.67 30.72 5.90
CA ASP A 258 -9.54 31.38 4.90
C ASP A 258 -10.56 30.39 4.33
N GLY A 259 -11.85 30.65 4.49
CA GLY A 259 -12.95 29.75 4.11
C GLY A 259 -13.00 28.43 4.88
N SER A 260 -12.40 28.34 6.07
CA SER A 260 -12.44 27.12 6.89
C SER A 260 -13.76 26.96 7.65
N HIS A 261 -14.16 25.73 7.93
CA HIS A 261 -15.36 25.41 8.71
C HIS A 261 -15.00 24.49 9.89
N ALA A 262 -15.49 24.78 11.10
CA ALA A 262 -15.36 23.90 12.25
C ALA A 262 -16.68 23.73 13.01
N GLU A 263 -17.17 22.50 13.15
CA GLU A 263 -18.46 22.19 13.82
C GLU A 263 -18.32 21.03 14.82
N GLY A 264 -19.23 20.93 15.81
CA GLY A 264 -19.21 19.87 16.82
C GLY A 264 -18.81 20.37 18.22
N GLY A 265 -17.92 19.68 18.93
CA GLY A 265 -17.46 20.20 20.22
C GLY A 265 -16.61 19.29 21.08
N THR A 266 -16.58 19.58 22.38
CA THR A 266 -15.82 18.83 23.37
C THR A 266 -16.61 18.61 24.65
N VAL A 267 -16.33 17.49 25.32
CA VAL A 267 -16.88 17.19 26.65
C VAL A 267 -16.12 17.92 27.77
N ASP A 268 -14.85 18.25 27.54
CA ASP A 268 -13.98 18.96 28.50
C ASP A 268 -12.94 19.79 27.73
N PHE A 269 -13.21 21.09 27.61
CA PHE A 269 -12.37 22.03 26.89
C PHE A 269 -10.99 22.23 27.53
N THR A 270 -10.86 21.95 28.84
CA THR A 270 -9.59 22.13 29.56
C THR A 270 -8.56 21.04 29.24
N ILE A 271 -9.02 19.90 28.71
CA ILE A 271 -8.19 18.75 28.35
C ILE A 271 -8.09 18.63 26.82
N ALA A 272 -9.20 18.84 26.11
CA ALA A 272 -9.29 18.66 24.67
C ALA A 272 -10.15 19.80 24.07
N PRO A 273 -9.56 20.68 23.24
CA PRO A 273 -10.36 21.67 22.52
C PRO A 273 -11.34 20.97 21.57
N GLY A 274 -12.41 21.67 21.17
CA GLY A 274 -13.30 21.20 20.12
C GLY A 274 -12.60 21.14 18.76
N PRO A 275 -13.33 20.79 17.69
CA PRO A 275 -12.80 20.74 16.32
C PRO A 275 -12.07 22.01 15.88
N ARG A 276 -10.96 21.81 15.15
CA ARG A 276 -10.07 22.90 14.70
C ARG A 276 -9.76 22.82 13.21
N ALA A 277 -10.27 23.76 12.43
CA ALA A 277 -9.94 23.94 11.02
C ALA A 277 -9.01 25.15 10.85
N THR A 278 -7.71 24.90 10.73
CA THR A 278 -6.67 25.94 10.87
C THR A 278 -6.03 26.39 9.55
N ALA A 279 -6.28 25.67 8.47
CA ALA A 279 -5.77 26.00 7.13
C ALA A 279 -6.90 26.42 6.18
N SER A 280 -6.54 27.09 5.08
CA SER A 280 -7.52 27.56 4.09
C SER A 280 -8.36 26.40 3.55
N PHE A 281 -9.67 26.61 3.48
CA PHE A 281 -10.67 25.65 3.02
C PHE A 281 -10.72 24.33 3.82
N ALA A 282 -10.10 24.28 5.00
CA ALA A 282 -10.15 23.09 5.85
C ALA A 282 -11.53 22.92 6.50
N HIS A 283 -11.95 21.68 6.71
CA HIS A 283 -13.20 21.34 7.40
C HIS A 283 -12.89 20.38 8.56
N ALA A 284 -13.32 20.71 9.77
CA ALA A 284 -13.16 19.85 10.95
C ALA A 284 -14.50 19.68 11.67
N GLU A 285 -14.99 18.46 11.82
CA GLU A 285 -16.27 18.16 12.48
C GLU A 285 -16.11 17.07 13.55
N GLY A 286 -17.02 17.04 14.54
CA GLY A 286 -17.07 16.00 15.57
C GLY A 286 -16.46 16.40 16.91
N GLN A 287 -15.60 15.54 17.49
CA GLN A 287 -14.99 15.77 18.81
C GLN A 287 -13.47 15.68 18.75
N THR A 288 -12.81 16.79 19.12
CA THR A 288 -11.34 16.89 19.17
C THR A 288 -10.66 16.58 17.82
N THR A 289 -11.31 16.92 16.70
CA THR A 289 -10.76 16.71 15.36
C THR A 289 -9.94 17.92 14.89
N VAL A 290 -8.94 17.69 14.04
CA VAL A 290 -8.05 18.75 13.56
C VAL A 290 -7.82 18.62 12.06
N ALA A 291 -8.26 19.63 11.30
CA ALA A 291 -7.90 19.81 9.90
C ALA A 291 -6.90 20.98 9.77
N SER A 292 -5.65 20.65 9.47
CA SER A 292 -4.52 21.60 9.41
C SER A 292 -3.82 21.66 8.06
N GLY A 293 -4.18 20.78 7.12
CA GLY A 293 -3.78 20.89 5.72
C GLY A 293 -4.74 21.79 4.92
N THR A 294 -4.24 22.47 3.88
CA THR A 294 -5.10 23.22 2.96
C THR A 294 -6.13 22.27 2.32
N ALA A 295 -7.41 22.64 2.35
CA ALA A 295 -8.53 21.82 1.88
C ALA A 295 -8.58 20.41 2.51
N ALA A 296 -8.03 20.23 3.71
CA ALA A 296 -8.12 18.98 4.45
C ALA A 296 -9.50 18.83 5.12
N HIS A 297 -9.95 17.59 5.32
CA HIS A 297 -11.20 17.27 5.99
C HIS A 297 -10.93 16.28 7.13
N ALA A 298 -11.39 16.59 8.35
CA ALA A 298 -11.26 15.72 9.51
C ALA A 298 -12.62 15.58 10.22
N GLU A 299 -13.14 14.36 10.35
CA GLU A 299 -14.43 14.07 10.98
C GLU A 299 -14.31 12.94 12.02
N GLY A 300 -15.24 12.88 12.99
CA GLY A 300 -15.30 11.82 14.00
C GLY A 300 -14.71 12.18 15.37
N PHE A 301 -13.90 11.30 15.97
CA PHE A 301 -13.34 11.46 17.32
C PHE A 301 -11.82 11.40 17.31
N GLN A 302 -11.14 12.46 17.75
CA GLN A 302 -9.66 12.53 17.78
C GLN A 302 -8.98 12.27 16.42
N THR A 303 -9.56 12.73 15.32
CA THR A 303 -8.98 12.56 13.98
C THR A 303 -8.10 13.75 13.57
N LEU A 304 -7.06 13.49 12.77
CA LEU A 304 -6.10 14.50 12.33
C LEU A 304 -5.87 14.42 10.81
N ALA A 305 -6.34 15.42 10.07
CA ALA A 305 -6.00 15.62 8.67
C ALA A 305 -5.00 16.78 8.52
N SER A 306 -3.71 16.45 8.35
CA SER A 306 -2.61 17.44 8.31
C SER A 306 -1.96 17.61 6.94
N GLY A 307 -2.14 16.64 6.04
CA GLY A 307 -1.70 16.78 4.65
C GLY A 307 -2.62 17.71 3.83
N PRO A 308 -2.11 18.42 2.82
CA PRO A 308 -2.96 19.14 1.85
C PRO A 308 -3.94 18.18 1.17
N SER A 309 -5.22 18.55 1.13
CA SER A 309 -6.32 17.71 0.61
C SER A 309 -6.40 16.31 1.24
N ALA A 310 -5.91 16.15 2.46
CA ALA A 310 -6.03 14.89 3.21
C ALA A 310 -7.43 14.74 3.81
N HIS A 311 -7.89 13.51 3.97
CA HIS A 311 -9.17 13.17 4.60
C HIS A 311 -8.94 12.18 5.75
N ALA A 312 -9.44 12.49 6.95
CA ALA A 312 -9.37 11.61 8.11
C ALA A 312 -10.76 11.46 8.75
N GLU A 313 -11.29 10.25 8.82
CA GLU A 313 -12.61 9.95 9.41
C GLU A 313 -12.52 8.81 10.44
N GLY A 314 -13.51 8.69 11.33
CA GLY A 314 -13.58 7.63 12.34
C GLY A 314 -13.04 8.03 13.72
N ALA A 315 -12.23 7.18 14.36
CA ALA A 315 -11.71 7.41 15.71
C ALA A 315 -10.18 7.25 15.79
N ASN A 316 -9.48 8.27 16.28
CA ASN A 316 -8.03 8.26 16.44
C ASN A 316 -7.27 8.01 15.10
N THR A 317 -7.81 8.50 13.98
CA THR A 317 -7.22 8.33 12.65
C THR A 317 -6.35 9.52 12.26
N THR A 318 -5.31 9.29 11.46
CA THR A 318 -4.38 10.34 11.01
C THR A 318 -4.11 10.26 9.52
N ALA A 319 -4.49 11.29 8.77
CA ALA A 319 -4.12 11.49 7.37
C ALA A 319 -3.08 12.62 7.24
N GLY A 320 -1.80 12.24 7.13
CA GLY A 320 -0.67 13.17 7.13
C GLY A 320 -0.03 13.45 5.77
N GLY A 321 -0.26 12.57 4.77
CA GLY A 321 0.25 12.75 3.41
C GLY A 321 -0.61 13.69 2.58
N SER A 322 -0.05 14.33 1.56
CA SER A 322 -0.87 15.08 0.60
C SER A 322 -1.81 14.11 -0.14
N PHE A 323 -3.10 14.46 -0.24
CA PHE A 323 -4.14 13.60 -0.81
C PHE A 323 -4.27 12.21 -0.14
N SER A 324 -3.85 12.07 1.11
CA SER A 324 -4.01 10.80 1.83
C SER A 324 -5.41 10.66 2.43
N HIS A 325 -5.85 9.43 2.63
CA HIS A 325 -7.13 9.10 3.24
C HIS A 325 -6.92 8.10 4.39
N ALA A 326 -7.46 8.38 5.57
CA ALA A 326 -7.44 7.46 6.72
C ALA A 326 -8.85 7.33 7.31
N GLU A 327 -9.38 6.12 7.37
CA GLU A 327 -10.71 5.81 7.92
C GLU A 327 -10.66 4.66 8.94
N GLY A 328 -11.65 4.57 9.83
CA GLY A 328 -11.75 3.49 10.83
C GLY A 328 -11.26 3.86 12.24
N ILE A 329 -10.52 2.97 12.92
CA ILE A 329 -10.04 3.18 14.30
C ILE A 329 -8.52 3.08 14.35
N GLY A 330 -7.81 4.12 14.80
CA GLY A 330 -6.35 4.05 14.99
C GLY A 330 -5.52 3.99 13.70
N THR A 331 -6.13 4.24 12.53
CA THR A 331 -5.46 4.12 11.23
C THR A 331 -4.57 5.34 10.92
N SER A 332 -3.51 5.12 10.13
CA SER A 332 -2.56 6.17 9.77
C SER A 332 -2.16 6.13 8.30
N ALA A 333 -2.53 7.16 7.53
CA ALA A 333 -2.17 7.36 6.13
C ALA A 333 -1.21 8.55 6.00
N SER A 334 0.10 8.29 6.02
CA SER A 334 1.16 9.31 6.05
C SER A 334 1.91 9.50 4.72
N GLY A 335 1.73 8.59 3.76
CA GLY A 335 2.30 8.70 2.43
C GLY A 335 1.50 9.63 1.51
N VAL A 336 2.14 10.25 0.53
CA VAL A 336 1.41 11.02 -0.50
C VAL A 336 0.54 10.06 -1.31
N TYR A 337 -0.77 10.36 -1.46
CA TYR A 337 -1.79 9.46 -2.04
C TYR A 337 -2.00 8.13 -1.28
N SER A 338 -1.57 8.00 -0.03
CA SER A 338 -1.76 6.74 0.71
C SER A 338 -3.19 6.61 1.23
N HIS A 339 -3.68 5.37 1.35
CA HIS A 339 -4.98 5.04 1.94
C HIS A 339 -4.81 4.03 3.08
N ALA A 340 -5.42 4.29 4.25
CA ALA A 340 -5.43 3.35 5.38
C ALA A 340 -6.85 3.20 5.93
N GLU A 341 -7.38 1.98 5.99
CA GLU A 341 -8.73 1.67 6.47
C GLU A 341 -8.76 0.49 7.47
N GLY A 342 -9.85 0.37 8.21
CA GLY A 342 -10.06 -0.68 9.23
C GLY A 342 -9.59 -0.30 10.64
N ALA A 343 -8.76 -1.12 11.28
CA ALA A 343 -8.32 -0.91 12.67
C ALA A 343 -6.78 -0.97 12.77
N ASP A 344 -6.14 0.07 13.31
CA ASP A 344 -4.69 0.16 13.56
C ASP A 344 -3.80 -0.04 12.30
N SER A 345 -4.36 0.08 11.09
CA SER A 345 -3.65 -0.04 9.82
C SER A 345 -2.78 1.19 9.50
N ILE A 346 -1.59 0.97 8.91
CA ILE A 346 -0.60 2.01 8.60
C ILE A 346 -0.23 1.97 7.11
N ALA A 347 -0.57 3.02 6.38
CA ALA A 347 -0.11 3.27 5.01
C ALA A 347 0.88 4.47 4.99
N SER A 348 2.19 4.18 4.89
CA SER A 348 3.25 5.19 4.96
C SER A 348 4.04 5.38 3.67
N GLY A 349 3.92 4.45 2.72
CA GLY A 349 4.51 4.56 1.39
C GLY A 349 3.74 5.53 0.50
N GLN A 350 4.42 6.14 -0.48
CA GLN A 350 3.73 6.92 -1.51
C GLN A 350 2.77 6.01 -2.29
N ALA A 351 1.50 6.39 -2.41
CA ALA A 351 0.43 5.62 -3.06
C ALA A 351 0.25 4.21 -2.48
N SER A 352 0.60 3.99 -1.21
CA SER A 352 0.38 2.70 -0.55
C SER A 352 -1.06 2.56 -0.03
N HIS A 353 -1.53 1.32 0.11
CA HIS A 353 -2.85 1.00 0.64
C HIS A 353 -2.73 -0.05 1.75
N ALA A 354 -3.35 0.19 2.91
CA ALA A 354 -3.44 -0.78 4.00
C ALA A 354 -4.88 -0.89 4.50
N GLU A 355 -5.47 -2.08 4.44
CA GLU A 355 -6.85 -2.36 4.85
C GLU A 355 -6.94 -3.55 5.81
N GLY A 356 -7.93 -3.61 6.70
CA GLY A 356 -8.09 -4.71 7.67
C GLY A 356 -7.67 -4.34 9.09
N GLU A 357 -6.99 -5.24 9.81
CA GLU A 357 -6.55 -4.99 11.20
C GLU A 357 -5.02 -5.07 11.34
N SER A 358 -4.42 -3.95 11.71
CA SER A 358 -3.00 -3.76 12.04
C SER A 358 -2.00 -3.95 10.89
N ASN A 359 -2.47 -3.87 9.65
CA ASN A 359 -1.62 -4.09 8.49
C ASN A 359 -0.72 -2.89 8.21
N THR A 360 0.46 -3.13 7.64
CA THR A 360 1.43 -2.08 7.33
C THR A 360 1.84 -2.11 5.85
N ALA A 361 1.53 -1.03 5.13
CA ALA A 361 1.96 -0.80 3.75
C ALA A 361 2.92 0.41 3.69
N SER A 362 4.22 0.13 3.66
CA SER A 362 5.31 1.13 3.77
C SER A 362 6.15 1.31 2.50
N GLY A 363 6.06 0.39 1.54
CA GLY A 363 6.70 0.53 0.24
C GLY A 363 5.94 1.51 -0.68
N ARG A 364 6.62 2.12 -1.65
CA ARG A 364 5.92 2.90 -2.69
C ARG A 364 4.97 2.00 -3.47
N ALA A 365 3.71 2.39 -3.61
CA ALA A 365 2.67 1.62 -4.30
C ALA A 365 2.50 0.20 -3.76
N SER A 366 2.77 0.00 -2.46
CA SER A 366 2.57 -1.30 -1.79
C SER A 366 1.12 -1.47 -1.31
N HIS A 367 0.63 -2.70 -1.24
CA HIS A 367 -0.70 -3.03 -0.74
C HIS A 367 -0.62 -4.10 0.37
N ALA A 368 -1.31 -3.89 1.49
CA ALA A 368 -1.42 -4.86 2.57
C ALA A 368 -2.88 -5.01 3.03
N GLU A 369 -3.42 -6.22 2.95
CA GLU A 369 -4.80 -6.54 3.35
C GLU A 369 -4.86 -7.77 4.29
N GLY A 370 -6.02 -8.01 4.91
CA GLY A 370 -6.24 -9.12 5.86
C GLY A 370 -5.85 -8.79 7.30
N GLY A 371 -4.99 -9.59 7.91
CA GLY A 371 -4.42 -9.35 9.25
C GLY A 371 -5.26 -9.87 10.43
N ALA A 372 -5.25 -9.11 11.53
CA ALA A 372 -5.83 -9.41 12.84
C ALA A 372 -5.09 -10.49 13.66
N VAL A 373 -5.62 -11.71 13.67
CA VAL A 373 -5.18 -12.79 14.56
C VAL A 373 -5.12 -14.12 13.84
N ASP A 374 -4.21 -14.99 14.26
CA ASP A 374 -4.19 -16.38 13.81
C ASP A 374 -5.31 -17.24 14.44
N SER A 375 -5.33 -18.54 14.11
CA SER A 375 -6.34 -19.48 14.60
C SER A 375 -6.36 -19.67 16.14
N LEU A 376 -5.32 -19.22 16.83
CA LEU A 376 -5.17 -19.27 18.28
C LEU A 376 -5.42 -17.91 18.96
N GLY A 377 -5.72 -16.87 18.18
CA GLY A 377 -5.95 -15.52 18.68
C GLY A 377 -4.67 -14.72 18.91
N ASN A 378 -3.52 -15.16 18.39
CA ASN A 378 -2.29 -14.37 18.46
C ASN A 378 -2.28 -13.31 17.38
N PHE A 379 -1.82 -12.12 17.73
CA PHE A 379 -1.69 -10.98 16.82
C PHE A 379 -0.77 -11.28 15.63
N ALA A 380 -1.30 -11.17 14.40
CA ALA A 380 -0.64 -11.60 13.18
C ALA A 380 -0.89 -10.63 11.99
N PRO A 381 -0.34 -9.41 12.06
CA PRO A 381 -0.54 -8.39 11.01
C PRO A 381 0.19 -8.76 9.72
N THR A 382 -0.27 -8.22 8.59
CA THR A 382 0.41 -8.33 7.30
C THR A 382 1.32 -7.12 7.04
N VAL A 383 2.44 -7.34 6.34
CA VAL A 383 3.46 -6.30 6.10
C VAL A 383 3.91 -6.26 4.63
N ALA A 384 3.57 -5.19 3.92
CA ALA A 384 4.10 -4.85 2.60
C ALA A 384 5.10 -3.70 2.71
N SER A 385 6.40 -3.99 2.67
CA SER A 385 7.47 -2.97 2.80
C SER A 385 8.32 -2.79 1.54
N GLY A 386 8.19 -3.69 0.56
CA GLY A 386 8.84 -3.51 -0.73
C GLY A 386 8.11 -2.50 -1.61
N ASP A 387 8.86 -1.74 -2.40
CA ASP A 387 8.25 -0.94 -3.47
C ASP A 387 7.47 -1.87 -4.43
N SER A 388 6.20 -1.53 -4.68
CA SER A 388 5.23 -2.32 -5.46
C SER A 388 4.94 -3.71 -4.90
N SER A 389 5.18 -3.96 -3.61
CA SER A 389 4.87 -5.26 -2.98
C SER A 389 3.40 -5.41 -2.62
N HIS A 390 2.88 -6.64 -2.68
CA HIS A 390 1.52 -7.01 -2.28
C HIS A 390 1.55 -8.04 -1.16
N THR A 391 0.67 -7.93 -0.17
CA THR A 391 0.53 -8.96 0.87
C THR A 391 -0.93 -9.09 1.30
N GLU A 392 -1.39 -10.31 1.53
CA GLU A 392 -2.76 -10.62 1.97
C GLU A 392 -2.78 -11.81 2.95
N GLY A 393 -3.85 -11.97 3.73
CA GLY A 393 -4.03 -13.10 4.65
C GLY A 393 -3.56 -12.84 6.08
N ILE A 394 -2.93 -13.83 6.75
CA ILE A 394 -2.60 -13.77 8.19
C ILE A 394 -1.09 -13.89 8.43
N GLY A 395 -0.48 -12.85 9.00
CA GLY A 395 0.95 -12.85 9.34
C GLY A 395 1.89 -12.94 8.12
N THR A 396 1.42 -12.53 6.94
CA THR A 396 2.20 -12.53 5.69
C THR A 396 3.12 -11.32 5.58
N ALA A 397 4.23 -11.47 4.86
CA ALA A 397 5.17 -10.38 4.64
C ALA A 397 5.77 -10.37 3.23
N ALA A 398 5.60 -9.26 2.52
CA ALA A 398 6.25 -8.97 1.26
C ALA A 398 7.22 -7.78 1.41
N ILE A 399 8.53 -8.06 1.36
CA ILE A 399 9.61 -7.13 1.73
C ILE A 399 10.42 -6.69 0.50
N GLY A 400 10.54 -7.57 -0.50
CA GLY A 400 11.30 -7.28 -1.71
C GLY A 400 10.56 -6.37 -2.68
N PHE A 401 11.31 -5.70 -3.56
CA PHE A 401 10.73 -4.96 -4.69
C PHE A 401 9.82 -5.88 -5.52
N ALA A 402 8.56 -5.47 -5.73
CA ALA A 402 7.54 -6.24 -6.44
C ALA A 402 7.36 -7.68 -5.92
N ALA A 403 7.53 -7.90 -4.60
CA ALA A 403 7.28 -9.18 -3.96
C ALA A 403 5.77 -9.37 -3.67
N HIS A 404 5.31 -10.63 -3.64
CA HIS A 404 3.94 -10.98 -3.30
C HIS A 404 3.90 -12.08 -2.23
N ALA A 405 3.08 -11.92 -1.18
CA ALA A 405 2.86 -12.95 -0.18
C ALA A 405 1.37 -13.13 0.18
N GLU A 406 0.84 -14.35 0.10
CA GLU A 406 -0.58 -14.65 0.38
C GLU A 406 -0.74 -15.93 1.20
N GLY A 407 -1.86 -16.07 1.94
CA GLY A 407 -2.13 -17.25 2.79
C GLY A 407 -1.98 -16.96 4.29
N GLY A 408 -1.29 -17.80 5.06
CA GLY A 408 -1.08 -17.51 6.48
C GLY A 408 -0.39 -18.55 7.35
N THR A 409 -0.68 -18.51 8.65
CA THR A 409 -0.16 -19.46 9.64
C THR A 409 -1.24 -19.80 10.66
N ASN A 410 -1.19 -21.02 11.19
CA ASN A 410 -2.07 -21.42 12.29
C ASN A 410 -1.60 -20.84 13.63
N ASP A 411 -0.29 -20.61 13.78
CA ASP A 411 0.35 -20.10 14.99
C ASP A 411 1.57 -19.25 14.63
N VAL A 412 1.38 -17.93 14.61
CA VAL A 412 2.43 -16.96 14.26
C VAL A 412 3.59 -16.95 15.26
N THR A 413 3.36 -17.44 16.48
CA THR A 413 4.38 -17.47 17.54
C THR A 413 5.41 -18.57 17.36
N VAL A 414 5.04 -19.62 16.62
CA VAL A 414 5.90 -20.77 16.32
C VAL A 414 6.42 -20.71 14.88
N ALA A 415 5.59 -20.24 13.94
CA ALA A 415 5.98 -20.15 12.54
C ALA A 415 5.31 -18.95 11.86
N PRO A 416 6.06 -18.07 11.19
CA PRO A 416 5.47 -16.93 10.49
C PRO A 416 4.55 -17.40 9.35
N GLY A 417 3.66 -16.52 8.90
CA GLY A 417 2.97 -16.72 7.62
C GLY A 417 3.95 -16.68 6.43
N PRO A 418 3.45 -16.82 5.21
CA PRO A 418 4.21 -16.69 3.97
C PRO A 418 5.08 -15.42 3.90
N ARG A 419 6.33 -15.58 3.44
CA ARG A 419 7.33 -14.50 3.38
C ARG A 419 8.00 -14.41 2.01
N ALA A 420 7.76 -13.33 1.30
CA ALA A 420 8.42 -12.99 0.05
C ALA A 420 9.45 -11.87 0.29
N ILE A 421 10.72 -12.24 0.39
CA ILE A 421 11.78 -11.39 0.97
C ILE A 421 12.59 -10.65 -0.10
N ALA A 422 12.82 -11.26 -1.26
CA ALA A 422 13.70 -10.71 -2.29
C ALA A 422 12.90 -10.09 -3.45
N ALA A 423 13.59 -9.40 -4.35
CA ALA A 423 12.93 -8.79 -5.50
C ALA A 423 12.23 -9.84 -6.37
N PHE A 424 10.99 -9.55 -6.77
CA PHE A 424 10.14 -10.42 -7.60
C PHE A 424 9.81 -11.79 -6.98
N SER A 425 10.05 -11.99 -5.68
CA SER A 425 9.73 -13.27 -5.02
C SER A 425 8.23 -13.41 -4.77
N HIS A 426 7.72 -14.64 -4.82
CA HIS A 426 6.32 -14.98 -4.52
C HIS A 426 6.27 -16.09 -3.46
N ALA A 427 5.49 -15.89 -2.39
CA ALA A 427 5.30 -16.89 -1.34
C ALA A 427 3.81 -17.06 -1.02
N GLU A 428 3.25 -18.24 -1.23
CA GLU A 428 1.83 -18.53 -1.00
C GLU A 428 1.62 -19.76 -0.10
N GLY A 429 0.45 -19.87 0.53
CA GLY A 429 0.06 -21.05 1.33
C GLY A 429 0.29 -20.88 2.84
N GLN A 430 0.82 -21.90 3.51
CA GLN A 430 1.02 -21.92 4.95
C GLN A 430 2.51 -22.02 5.33
N THR A 431 3.03 -20.97 5.99
CA THR A 431 4.41 -20.92 6.48
C THR A 431 5.44 -21.16 5.36
N THR A 432 5.28 -20.49 4.22
CA THR A 432 6.22 -20.59 3.08
C THR A 432 7.22 -19.45 3.08
N THR A 433 8.38 -19.63 2.44
CA THR A 433 9.42 -18.58 2.37
C THR A 433 10.10 -18.57 1.02
N ALA A 434 9.96 -17.46 0.29
CA ALA A 434 10.71 -17.16 -0.93
C ALA A 434 11.73 -16.05 -0.64
N SER A 435 13.01 -16.43 -0.53
CA SER A 435 14.11 -15.51 -0.17
C SER A 435 15.13 -15.28 -1.28
N GLY A 436 15.05 -16.04 -2.38
CA GLY A 436 15.82 -15.78 -3.59
C GLY A 436 15.15 -14.75 -4.51
N THR A 437 15.95 -14.01 -5.29
CA THR A 437 15.41 -13.11 -6.32
C THR A 437 14.62 -13.93 -7.34
N ALA A 438 13.38 -13.52 -7.66
CA ALA A 438 12.45 -14.25 -8.52
C ALA A 438 12.18 -15.71 -8.06
N ALA A 439 12.32 -15.99 -6.76
CA ALA A 439 11.98 -17.30 -6.20
C ALA A 439 10.46 -17.43 -5.97
N HIS A 440 9.93 -18.63 -6.11
CA HIS A 440 8.53 -18.97 -5.86
C HIS A 440 8.43 -20.11 -4.83
N ALA A 441 7.68 -19.91 -3.75
CA ALA A 441 7.41 -20.93 -2.73
C ALA A 441 5.90 -21.05 -2.46
N GLU A 442 5.32 -22.22 -2.67
CA GLU A 442 3.88 -22.48 -2.47
C GLU A 442 3.64 -23.75 -1.63
N GLY A 443 2.49 -23.85 -0.95
CA GLY A 443 2.11 -25.03 -0.16
C GLY A 443 2.31 -24.91 1.36
N PHE A 444 2.79 -25.97 2.02
CA PHE A 444 2.96 -26.04 3.49
C PHE A 444 4.42 -26.22 3.90
N GLN A 445 4.98 -25.27 4.66
CA GLN A 445 6.38 -25.31 5.11
C GLN A 445 7.39 -25.45 3.96
N THR A 446 7.17 -24.74 2.85
CA THR A 446 8.06 -24.77 1.68
C THR A 446 9.05 -23.60 1.67
N THR A 447 10.25 -23.80 1.13
CA THR A 447 11.31 -22.78 1.10
C THR A 447 11.98 -22.72 -0.27
N ALA A 448 11.97 -21.55 -0.90
CA ALA A 448 12.68 -21.25 -2.14
C ALA A 448 13.71 -20.14 -1.87
N SER A 449 15.00 -20.50 -1.80
CA SER A 449 16.07 -19.60 -1.32
C SER A 449 17.13 -19.23 -2.35
N GLY A 450 17.21 -19.98 -3.46
CA GLY A 450 18.12 -19.67 -4.55
C GLY A 450 17.51 -18.65 -5.53
N PRO A 451 18.32 -17.93 -6.33
CA PRO A 451 17.80 -17.11 -7.41
C PRO A 451 17.00 -17.97 -8.41
N GLY A 452 15.77 -17.56 -8.75
CA GLY A 452 14.90 -18.23 -9.71
C GLY A 452 14.47 -19.65 -9.31
N THR A 453 14.50 -20.00 -8.02
CA THR A 453 14.06 -21.32 -7.54
C THR A 453 12.55 -21.43 -7.42
N HIS A 454 12.02 -22.64 -7.60
CA HIS A 454 10.61 -22.96 -7.34
C HIS A 454 10.51 -24.11 -6.31
N ALA A 455 9.70 -23.95 -5.27
CA ALA A 455 9.41 -25.00 -4.29
C ALA A 455 7.90 -25.09 -4.02
N GLU A 456 7.29 -26.25 -4.26
CA GLU A 456 5.86 -26.49 -4.07
C GLU A 456 5.58 -27.76 -3.25
N GLY A 457 4.39 -27.90 -2.68
CA GLY A 457 3.97 -29.08 -1.89
C GLY A 457 4.11 -28.94 -0.37
N ALA A 458 4.69 -29.93 0.32
CA ALA A 458 4.78 -29.95 1.78
C ALA A 458 6.20 -30.29 2.27
N ASN A 459 6.78 -29.45 3.13
CA ASN A 459 8.17 -29.61 3.61
C ASN A 459 9.19 -29.71 2.47
N THR A 460 9.03 -28.90 1.40
CA THR A 460 9.94 -28.91 0.25
C THR A 460 10.93 -27.75 0.30
N SER A 461 12.11 -27.93 -0.29
CA SER A 461 13.17 -26.91 -0.27
C SER A 461 13.97 -26.85 -1.57
N ALA A 462 13.94 -25.71 -2.25
CA ALA A 462 14.76 -25.40 -3.40
C ALA A 462 15.80 -24.32 -3.04
N SER A 463 17.08 -24.64 -3.11
CA SER A 463 18.17 -23.74 -2.69
C SER A 463 19.26 -23.54 -3.74
N GLY A 464 19.40 -24.46 -4.71
CA GLY A 464 20.31 -24.29 -5.83
C GLY A 464 19.78 -23.24 -6.81
N PRO A 465 20.60 -22.35 -7.39
CA PRO A 465 20.12 -21.41 -8.40
C PRO A 465 19.34 -22.11 -9.52
N PHE A 466 18.14 -21.62 -9.83
CA PHE A 466 17.22 -22.19 -10.82
C PHE A 466 16.82 -23.66 -10.55
N SER A 467 16.82 -24.12 -9.29
CA SER A 467 16.35 -25.46 -8.93
C SER A 467 14.84 -25.53 -8.69
N HIS A 468 14.27 -26.73 -8.81
CA HIS A 468 12.85 -27.03 -8.61
C HIS A 468 12.66 -28.16 -7.60
N ALA A 469 11.80 -27.98 -6.59
CA ALA A 469 11.44 -29.04 -5.64
C ALA A 469 9.91 -29.14 -5.47
N GLU A 470 9.31 -30.29 -5.76
CA GLU A 470 7.87 -30.53 -5.62
C GLU A 470 7.56 -31.82 -4.83
N GLY A 471 6.39 -31.92 -4.21
CA GLY A 471 5.95 -33.11 -3.48
C GLY A 471 6.02 -33.01 -1.94
N ILE A 472 6.43 -34.07 -1.23
CA ILE A 472 6.53 -34.10 0.24
C ILE A 472 7.94 -34.42 0.71
N GLY A 473 8.55 -33.54 1.51
CA GLY A 473 9.89 -33.77 2.05
C GLY A 473 11.01 -33.75 1.00
N THR A 474 10.80 -33.09 -0.13
CA THR A 474 11.74 -33.07 -1.26
C THR A 474 12.72 -31.89 -1.19
N SER A 475 13.94 -32.06 -1.70
CA SER A 475 14.96 -31.02 -1.65
C SER A 475 15.82 -30.95 -2.91
N ALA A 476 15.89 -29.78 -3.54
CA ALA A 476 16.69 -29.50 -4.73
C ALA A 476 17.77 -28.45 -4.41
N ASN A 477 18.96 -28.93 -4.05
CA ASN A 477 20.07 -28.10 -3.54
C ASN A 477 21.16 -27.81 -4.57
N GLY A 478 21.23 -28.60 -5.64
CA GLY A 478 22.17 -28.37 -6.72
C GLY A 478 21.71 -27.24 -7.66
N PRO A 479 22.61 -26.43 -8.23
CA PRO A 479 22.23 -25.51 -9.30
C PRO A 479 21.56 -26.28 -10.45
N TYR A 480 20.43 -25.78 -10.96
CA TYR A 480 19.63 -26.42 -12.01
C TYR A 480 19.06 -27.81 -11.67
N SER A 481 19.04 -28.20 -10.38
CA SER A 481 18.55 -29.52 -9.99
C SER A 481 17.02 -29.58 -9.88
N HIS A 482 16.46 -30.79 -9.99
CA HIS A 482 15.02 -31.04 -9.86
C HIS A 482 14.80 -32.20 -8.89
N ALA A 483 13.94 -32.03 -7.87
CA ALA A 483 13.51 -33.11 -6.97
C ALA A 483 11.97 -33.18 -6.91
N GLU A 484 11.39 -34.35 -7.19
CA GLU A 484 9.93 -34.58 -7.12
C GLU A 484 9.59 -35.86 -6.34
N GLY A 485 8.35 -36.00 -5.86
CA GLY A 485 7.86 -37.19 -5.15
C GLY A 485 7.88 -37.08 -3.61
N ALA A 486 8.37 -38.10 -2.92
CA ALA A 486 8.39 -38.19 -1.46
C ALA A 486 9.80 -38.45 -0.91
N ASP A 487 10.28 -37.61 0.00
CA ASP A 487 11.60 -37.73 0.65
C ASP A 487 12.78 -37.81 -0.34
N THR A 488 12.69 -37.09 -1.47
CA THR A 488 13.71 -37.10 -2.53
C THR A 488 14.73 -35.96 -2.39
N LEU A 489 15.97 -36.17 -2.84
CA LEU A 489 17.05 -35.18 -2.74
C LEU A 489 17.89 -35.10 -4.02
N ALA A 490 17.80 -33.98 -4.73
CA ALA A 490 18.65 -33.64 -5.86
C ALA A 490 19.75 -32.65 -5.42
N GLY A 491 20.89 -33.19 -4.98
CA GLY A 491 21.98 -32.42 -4.38
C GLY A 491 23.12 -32.00 -5.33
N GLY A 492 23.25 -32.66 -6.47
CA GLY A 492 24.27 -32.35 -7.46
C GLY A 492 23.84 -31.29 -8.48
N GLN A 493 24.81 -30.60 -9.08
CA GLN A 493 24.52 -29.67 -10.18
C GLN A 493 23.82 -30.40 -11.34
N ALA A 494 22.68 -29.86 -11.80
CA ALA A 494 21.85 -30.45 -12.85
C ALA A 494 21.47 -31.92 -12.57
N SER A 495 21.26 -32.29 -11.30
CA SER A 495 20.78 -33.63 -10.94
C SER A 495 19.25 -33.70 -10.89
N HIS A 496 18.70 -34.90 -11.08
CA HIS A 496 17.27 -35.19 -11.02
C HIS A 496 17.00 -36.33 -10.02
N ALA A 497 16.07 -36.14 -9.09
CA ALA A 497 15.63 -37.18 -8.17
C ALA A 497 14.09 -37.26 -8.14
N GLU A 498 13.53 -38.41 -8.51
CA GLU A 498 12.08 -38.65 -8.51
C GLU A 498 11.71 -39.94 -7.75
N GLY A 499 10.45 -40.09 -7.35
CA GLY A 499 9.96 -41.28 -6.66
C GLY A 499 9.91 -41.16 -5.13
N SER A 500 10.36 -42.18 -4.41
CA SER A 500 10.29 -42.25 -2.93
C SER A 500 11.66 -42.54 -2.32
N ALA A 501 12.13 -41.69 -1.40
CA ALA A 501 13.42 -41.81 -0.72
C ALA A 501 14.64 -41.87 -1.65
N THR A 502 14.58 -41.27 -2.84
CA THR A 502 15.66 -41.29 -3.84
C THR A 502 16.63 -40.12 -3.68
N LYS A 503 17.91 -40.32 -4.01
CA LYS A 503 18.97 -39.32 -3.80
C LYS A 503 19.93 -39.25 -4.97
N ALA A 504 20.03 -38.09 -5.61
CA ALA A 504 20.94 -37.82 -6.72
C ALA A 504 22.01 -36.79 -6.29
N PHE A 505 23.11 -37.28 -5.69
CA PHE A 505 24.15 -36.43 -5.10
C PHE A 505 25.20 -35.89 -6.08
N ALA A 506 25.39 -36.55 -7.22
CA ALA A 506 26.44 -36.19 -8.17
C ALA A 506 25.97 -35.21 -9.25
N ALA A 507 26.90 -34.53 -9.90
CA ALA A 507 26.57 -33.67 -11.03
C ALA A 507 26.00 -34.49 -12.20
N SER A 508 24.99 -33.95 -12.87
CA SER A 508 24.31 -34.57 -14.04
C SER A 508 23.73 -35.97 -13.78
N SER A 509 23.47 -36.34 -12.51
CA SER A 509 22.95 -37.66 -12.16
C SER A 509 21.43 -37.73 -12.13
N HIS A 510 20.87 -38.93 -12.29
CA HIS A 510 19.42 -39.17 -12.22
C HIS A 510 19.11 -40.39 -11.31
N ALA A 511 18.32 -40.21 -10.26
CA ALA A 511 17.81 -41.28 -9.40
C ALA A 511 16.27 -41.33 -9.46
N GLU A 512 15.71 -42.50 -9.79
CA GLU A 512 14.26 -42.73 -9.80
C GLU A 512 13.89 -44.02 -9.04
N GLY A 513 12.61 -44.20 -8.70
CA GLY A 513 12.09 -45.40 -8.04
C GLY A 513 11.99 -45.29 -6.51
N GLU A 514 12.36 -46.33 -5.78
CA GLU A 514 12.23 -46.40 -4.32
C GLU A 514 13.60 -46.66 -3.66
N ASN A 515 14.05 -45.74 -2.79
CA ASN A 515 15.30 -45.88 -2.03
C ASN A 515 16.52 -46.16 -2.94
N THR A 516 16.66 -45.37 -4.00
CA THR A 516 17.80 -45.43 -4.93
C THR A 516 18.74 -44.25 -4.74
N ILE A 517 20.05 -44.48 -4.90
CA ILE A 517 21.09 -43.47 -4.62
C ILE A 517 22.10 -43.40 -5.77
N VAL A 518 22.28 -42.21 -6.32
CA VAL A 518 23.50 -41.85 -7.06
C VAL A 518 24.50 -41.27 -6.07
N ASP A 519 25.60 -41.99 -5.86
CA ASP A 519 26.68 -41.55 -4.97
C ASP A 519 27.35 -40.29 -5.53
N MET A 520 27.83 -39.42 -4.64
CA MET A 520 28.44 -38.13 -5.00
C MET A 520 29.62 -38.23 -5.98
N VAL A 521 30.33 -39.37 -6.01
CA VAL A 521 31.46 -39.55 -6.94
C VAL A 521 31.04 -40.10 -8.32
N HIS A 522 29.79 -40.52 -8.49
CA HIS A 522 29.26 -41.13 -9.72
C HIS A 522 28.59 -40.11 -10.64
N THR A 523 29.34 -39.08 -11.03
CA THR A 523 28.91 -38.03 -11.98
C THR A 523 28.29 -38.65 -13.24
N GLY A 524 27.13 -38.16 -13.66
CA GLY A 524 26.44 -38.60 -14.88
C GLY A 524 25.80 -39.98 -14.82
N ALA A 525 25.70 -40.61 -13.64
CA ALA A 525 25.07 -41.92 -13.51
C ALA A 525 23.54 -41.84 -13.38
N HIS A 526 22.86 -42.87 -13.89
CA HIS A 526 21.43 -43.07 -13.76
C HIS A 526 21.13 -44.37 -13.02
N ILE A 527 20.13 -44.36 -12.15
CA ILE A 527 19.63 -45.54 -11.42
C ILE A 527 18.11 -45.50 -11.29
N MET A 528 17.48 -46.65 -11.55
CA MET A 528 16.05 -46.88 -11.35
C MET A 528 15.79 -48.17 -10.58
N GLY A 529 14.57 -48.38 -10.08
CA GLY A 529 14.16 -49.62 -9.39
C GLY A 529 14.04 -49.43 -7.88
N GLN A 530 14.48 -50.42 -7.10
CA GLN A 530 14.33 -50.38 -5.63
C GLN A 530 15.63 -50.73 -4.88
N ASN A 531 15.90 -50.01 -3.78
CA ASN A 531 16.94 -50.31 -2.80
C ASN A 531 18.34 -50.49 -3.42
N GLY A 532 18.87 -49.46 -4.10
CA GLY A 532 20.11 -49.58 -4.88
C GLY A 532 21.02 -48.36 -4.78
N THR A 533 22.32 -48.59 -4.97
CA THR A 533 23.31 -47.52 -5.12
C THR A 533 24.12 -47.76 -6.38
N THR A 534 24.39 -46.67 -7.11
CA THR A 534 25.29 -46.65 -8.27
C THR A 534 26.71 -47.12 -7.93
N ARG A 535 27.45 -47.63 -8.91
CA ARG A 535 28.80 -48.19 -8.76
C ARG A 535 29.88 -47.48 -9.55
N PHE A 536 29.51 -46.70 -10.57
CA PHE A 536 30.43 -46.08 -11.53
C PHE A 536 29.91 -44.71 -12.00
N PRO A 537 30.77 -43.76 -12.38
CA PRO A 537 30.34 -42.55 -13.10
C PRO A 537 29.87 -42.89 -14.53
N TYR A 538 29.05 -42.00 -15.12
CA TYR A 538 28.55 -42.06 -16.50
C TYR A 538 27.97 -43.43 -16.89
N SER A 539 27.14 -44.02 -16.03
CA SER A 539 26.69 -45.40 -16.12
C SER A 539 25.18 -45.54 -15.90
N TRP A 540 24.62 -46.71 -16.23
CA TRP A 540 23.19 -47.00 -16.06
C TRP A 540 22.98 -48.23 -15.17
N HIS A 541 22.05 -48.16 -14.22
CA HIS A 541 21.79 -49.20 -13.23
C HIS A 541 20.29 -49.51 -13.10
N LEU A 542 19.96 -50.81 -13.02
CA LEU A 542 18.65 -51.29 -12.56
C LEU A 542 18.81 -51.91 -11.16
N ALA A 543 18.27 -51.24 -10.16
CA ALA A 543 18.31 -51.64 -8.76
C ALA A 543 17.23 -52.66 -8.41
N ASN A 544 17.56 -53.62 -7.56
CA ASN A 544 16.62 -54.58 -6.99
C ASN A 544 17.14 -55.14 -5.66
N GLY A 545 17.47 -54.25 -4.73
CA GLY A 545 17.91 -54.62 -3.38
C GLY A 545 16.78 -55.03 -2.45
N LEU A 546 17.18 -55.53 -1.29
CA LEU A 546 16.26 -55.91 -0.23
C LEU A 546 15.77 -54.66 0.51
N MET A 547 14.49 -54.66 0.90
CA MET A 547 13.89 -53.62 1.75
C MET A 547 14.63 -53.43 3.09
N VAL A 548 15.15 -54.53 3.66
CA VAL A 548 16.08 -54.51 4.80
C VAL A 548 17.27 -55.38 4.43
N GLY A 549 18.40 -54.77 4.09
CA GLY A 549 19.59 -55.50 3.66
C GLY A 549 20.54 -54.66 2.79
N PRO A 550 21.49 -55.30 2.10
CA PRO A 550 22.40 -54.60 1.20
C PRO A 550 21.66 -54.04 -0.02
N THR A 551 22.18 -52.94 -0.55
CA THR A 551 21.79 -52.41 -1.86
C THR A 551 22.24 -53.37 -2.96
N LEU A 552 21.38 -53.66 -3.94
CA LEU A 552 21.71 -54.56 -5.05
C LEU A 552 21.30 -53.97 -6.40
N ASN A 553 22.02 -54.36 -7.45
CA ASN A 553 21.73 -54.02 -8.85
C ASN A 553 21.54 -55.31 -9.65
N SER A 554 20.43 -55.43 -10.37
CA SER A 554 20.16 -56.53 -11.30
C SER A 554 20.89 -56.37 -12.64
N ALA A 555 21.12 -55.13 -13.07
CA ALA A 555 21.87 -54.82 -14.29
C ALA A 555 22.69 -53.55 -14.11
N VAL A 556 23.91 -53.52 -14.68
CA VAL A 556 24.77 -52.34 -14.71
C VAL A 556 25.49 -52.26 -16.06
N ILE A 557 25.47 -51.09 -16.69
CA ILE A 557 26.31 -50.76 -17.85
C ILE A 557 27.34 -49.73 -17.40
N GLU A 558 28.62 -50.11 -17.36
CA GLU A 558 29.72 -49.23 -16.98
C GLU A 558 30.12 -48.31 -18.14
N GLY A 559 30.12 -47.00 -17.92
CA GLY A 559 30.39 -46.01 -18.97
C GLY A 559 31.80 -46.05 -19.55
N LEU A 560 32.82 -46.16 -18.69
CA LEU A 560 34.23 -46.07 -19.12
C LEU A 560 34.63 -47.23 -20.05
N THR A 561 34.16 -48.43 -19.74
CA THR A 561 34.58 -49.67 -20.40
C THR A 561 33.54 -50.20 -21.39
N GLY A 562 32.26 -49.86 -21.18
CA GLY A 562 31.12 -50.48 -21.87
C GLY A 562 30.74 -51.86 -21.32
N ASN A 563 31.28 -52.27 -20.16
CA ASN A 563 30.99 -53.57 -19.57
C ASN A 563 29.52 -53.67 -19.13
N LEU A 564 28.87 -54.78 -19.49
CA LEU A 564 27.53 -55.15 -19.02
C LEU A 564 27.63 -56.20 -17.91
N TYR A 565 27.15 -55.84 -16.72
CA TYR A 565 27.00 -56.74 -15.59
C TYR A 565 25.53 -57.13 -15.44
N LEU A 566 25.23 -58.42 -15.37
CA LEU A 566 23.88 -58.94 -15.19
C LEU A 566 23.86 -59.96 -14.05
N ASP A 567 22.99 -59.74 -13.07
CA ASP A 567 22.67 -60.70 -12.02
C ASP A 567 21.42 -61.48 -12.42
N GLY A 568 21.58 -62.37 -13.42
CA GLY A 568 20.46 -63.09 -14.02
C GLY A 568 20.83 -63.84 -15.30
N THR A 569 19.82 -64.11 -16.14
CA THR A 569 19.97 -64.86 -17.40
C THR A 569 19.61 -64.00 -18.61
N VAL A 570 20.46 -64.01 -19.64
CA VAL A 570 20.13 -63.48 -20.98
C VAL A 570 19.44 -64.56 -21.80
N SER A 571 18.22 -64.32 -22.27
CA SER A 571 17.42 -65.30 -23.01
C SER A 571 17.10 -64.81 -24.42
N SER A 572 17.56 -65.55 -25.44
CA SER A 572 17.29 -65.28 -26.86
C SER A 572 16.44 -66.41 -27.46
N PRO A 573 15.09 -66.35 -27.39
CA PRO A 573 14.20 -67.51 -27.57
C PRO A 573 14.27 -68.16 -28.97
N ASN A 574 14.67 -67.39 -29.99
CA ASN A 574 14.77 -67.84 -31.37
C ASN A 574 16.20 -67.86 -31.93
N ALA A 575 17.23 -67.61 -31.12
CA ALA A 575 18.62 -67.65 -31.57
C ALA A 575 19.18 -69.09 -31.61
N ALA A 576 20.25 -69.31 -32.37
CA ALA A 576 20.76 -70.66 -32.64
C ALA A 576 22.00 -71.03 -31.82
N ASP A 577 22.90 -70.10 -31.57
CA ASP A 577 24.31 -70.40 -31.27
C ASP A 577 25.11 -69.21 -30.71
N TYR A 578 26.30 -69.47 -30.20
CA TYR A 578 27.37 -68.48 -30.01
C TYR A 578 28.22 -68.47 -31.29
N ALA A 579 28.43 -67.28 -31.86
CA ALA A 579 29.21 -67.09 -33.07
C ALA A 579 30.24 -65.99 -32.92
N GLU A 580 31.30 -66.05 -33.73
CA GLU A 580 32.27 -64.97 -33.90
C GLU A 580 32.38 -64.60 -35.38
N MET A 581 32.71 -63.35 -35.67
CA MET A 581 32.90 -62.90 -37.05
C MET A 581 34.30 -63.28 -37.56
N PHE A 582 34.38 -63.82 -38.77
CA PHE A 582 35.65 -64.16 -39.43
C PHE A 582 35.71 -63.56 -40.84
N GLU A 583 36.91 -63.14 -41.24
CA GLU A 583 37.17 -62.66 -42.59
C GLU A 583 37.40 -63.84 -43.54
N THR A 584 36.84 -63.75 -44.73
CA THR A 584 36.95 -64.75 -45.79
C THR A 584 38.23 -64.56 -46.60
N ALA A 585 38.90 -65.66 -46.97
CA ALA A 585 40.20 -65.61 -47.63
C ALA A 585 40.16 -64.99 -49.05
N ASP A 586 39.03 -65.14 -49.74
CA ASP A 586 38.81 -64.59 -51.09
C ASP A 586 38.15 -63.20 -51.10
N GLY A 587 37.81 -62.67 -49.92
CA GLY A 587 37.09 -61.40 -49.78
C GLY A 587 35.61 -61.47 -50.20
N LEU A 588 35.03 -62.67 -50.34
CA LEU A 588 33.63 -62.88 -50.73
C LEU A 588 32.83 -63.51 -49.59
N GLY A 589 31.55 -63.16 -49.50
CA GLY A 589 30.67 -63.75 -48.50
C GLY A 589 30.46 -65.25 -48.69
N ILE A 590 30.47 -65.99 -47.60
CA ILE A 590 30.02 -67.39 -47.54
C ILE A 590 28.59 -67.39 -47.01
N ASP A 591 27.66 -67.97 -47.77
CA ASP A 591 26.26 -68.02 -47.36
C ASP A 591 26.04 -68.94 -46.14
N VAL A 592 24.92 -68.76 -45.45
CA VAL A 592 24.62 -69.48 -44.20
C VAL A 592 24.54 -70.99 -44.40
N GLY A 593 24.96 -71.73 -43.38
CA GLY A 593 24.85 -73.18 -43.32
C GLY A 593 25.97 -73.95 -44.02
N TYR A 594 27.05 -73.31 -44.47
CA TYR A 594 28.27 -74.00 -44.89
C TYR A 594 29.23 -74.22 -43.71
N PHE A 595 29.90 -75.36 -43.69
CA PHE A 595 31.05 -75.60 -42.83
C PHE A 595 32.25 -74.79 -43.32
N VAL A 596 33.02 -74.25 -42.37
CA VAL A 596 34.20 -73.44 -42.64
C VAL A 596 35.40 -73.93 -41.83
N THR A 597 36.59 -73.67 -42.36
CA THR A 597 37.88 -73.88 -41.70
C THR A 597 38.84 -72.74 -42.00
N PHE A 598 39.98 -72.68 -41.32
CA PHE A 598 41.04 -71.74 -41.61
C PHE A 598 41.71 -72.06 -42.95
N ASP A 599 42.04 -71.03 -43.71
CA ASP A 599 42.78 -71.19 -44.94
C ASP A 599 44.26 -71.53 -44.67
N ASP A 600 44.81 -72.45 -45.46
CA ASP A 600 46.17 -72.99 -45.27
C ASP A 600 47.28 -71.97 -45.56
N GLN A 601 46.97 -70.86 -46.24
CA GLN A 601 47.93 -69.80 -46.58
C GLN A 601 47.79 -68.58 -45.68
N GLY A 602 46.55 -68.14 -45.42
CA GLY A 602 46.25 -66.98 -44.57
C GLY A 602 46.35 -67.27 -43.07
N CYS A 603 46.03 -68.50 -42.64
CA CYS A 603 46.01 -68.98 -41.25
C CYS A 603 45.11 -68.20 -40.25
N ASP A 604 44.64 -66.99 -40.59
CA ASP A 604 43.72 -66.16 -39.80
C ASP A 604 42.38 -65.86 -40.51
N LYS A 605 42.29 -66.21 -41.80
CA LYS A 605 41.07 -66.11 -42.62
C LYS A 605 40.42 -67.46 -42.83
N ILE A 606 39.14 -67.45 -43.17
CA ILE A 606 38.35 -68.66 -43.36
C ILE A 606 37.99 -68.93 -44.82
N ARG A 607 37.82 -70.21 -45.12
CA ARG A 607 37.24 -70.71 -46.37
C ARG A 607 36.20 -71.77 -46.07
N ARG A 608 35.43 -72.16 -47.08
CA ARG A 608 34.59 -73.37 -46.98
C ARG A 608 35.49 -74.58 -46.71
N ALA A 609 35.06 -75.41 -45.78
CA ALA A 609 35.74 -76.67 -45.48
C ALA A 609 35.53 -77.69 -46.61
N ASN A 610 36.47 -78.63 -46.75
CA ASN A 610 36.42 -79.76 -47.67
C ASN A 610 36.59 -81.08 -46.90
N ALA A 611 36.48 -82.23 -47.58
CA ALA A 611 36.47 -83.53 -46.91
C ALA A 611 37.84 -83.96 -46.34
N LEU A 612 38.93 -83.27 -46.70
CA LEU A 612 40.29 -83.55 -46.24
C LEU A 612 40.71 -82.69 -45.05
N ASP A 613 39.94 -81.66 -44.70
CA ASP A 613 40.26 -80.78 -43.58
C ASP A 613 40.09 -81.55 -42.26
N ASP A 614 41.15 -81.60 -41.47
CA ASP A 614 41.21 -82.30 -40.18
C ASP A 614 40.63 -81.46 -39.03
N TYR A 615 40.61 -80.14 -39.20
CA TYR A 615 40.01 -79.19 -38.29
C TYR A 615 38.87 -78.43 -38.97
N ILE A 616 37.68 -78.45 -38.34
CA ILE A 616 36.52 -77.67 -38.77
C ILE A 616 36.23 -76.64 -37.70
N LEU A 617 36.24 -75.36 -38.09
CA LEU A 617 36.05 -74.24 -37.18
C LEU A 617 34.59 -74.14 -36.70
N GLY A 618 33.64 -74.26 -37.62
CA GLY A 618 32.22 -74.09 -37.32
C GLY A 618 31.36 -74.03 -38.58
N VAL A 619 30.16 -73.46 -38.44
CA VAL A 619 29.20 -73.29 -39.53
C VAL A 619 28.81 -71.83 -39.65
N VAL A 620 28.71 -71.29 -40.86
CA VAL A 620 28.20 -69.93 -41.06
C VAL A 620 26.78 -69.81 -40.48
N SER A 621 26.61 -69.00 -39.44
CA SER A 621 25.39 -68.84 -38.68
C SER A 621 24.47 -67.79 -39.29
N ALA A 622 23.16 -68.06 -39.21
CA ALA A 622 22.12 -67.13 -39.67
C ALA A 622 21.54 -66.25 -38.55
N ARG A 623 21.65 -66.68 -37.28
CA ARG A 623 20.95 -66.05 -36.14
C ARG A 623 21.66 -66.32 -34.82
N PRO A 624 22.88 -65.79 -34.64
CA PRO A 624 23.63 -65.95 -33.40
C PRO A 624 22.88 -65.32 -32.21
N ALA A 625 22.92 -65.99 -31.07
CA ALA A 625 22.43 -65.51 -29.77
C ALA A 625 23.40 -64.50 -29.16
N VAL A 626 24.70 -64.74 -29.39
CA VAL A 626 25.81 -63.87 -29.05
C VAL A 626 26.70 -63.85 -30.29
N LEU A 627 27.06 -62.64 -30.73
CA LEU A 627 27.97 -62.42 -31.85
C LEU A 627 29.20 -61.66 -31.35
N ALA A 628 30.35 -62.32 -31.29
CA ALA A 628 31.60 -61.69 -30.93
C ALA A 628 32.33 -61.13 -32.17
N ASP A 629 33.25 -60.21 -31.91
CA ASP A 629 34.16 -59.61 -32.90
C ASP A 629 33.48 -58.87 -34.08
N SER A 630 32.20 -58.50 -33.96
CA SER A 630 31.48 -57.76 -35.03
C SER A 630 31.93 -56.31 -35.18
N SER A 631 32.44 -55.72 -34.10
CA SER A 631 32.81 -54.30 -34.05
C SER A 631 31.65 -53.39 -34.52
N ASP A 632 30.42 -53.66 -34.07
CA ASP A 632 29.23 -52.93 -34.53
C ASP A 632 29.07 -51.52 -33.95
N LEU A 633 29.61 -51.28 -32.75
CA LEU A 633 29.47 -50.00 -32.05
C LEU A 633 30.59 -49.00 -32.36
N ARG A 634 31.69 -49.43 -32.98
CA ARG A 634 32.86 -48.58 -33.27
C ARG A 634 33.82 -49.21 -34.27
N TRP A 635 34.73 -48.39 -34.82
CA TRP A 635 35.86 -48.85 -35.64
C TRP A 635 36.61 -50.00 -34.97
N HIS A 636 36.85 -51.07 -35.72
CA HIS A 636 37.80 -52.10 -35.31
C HIS A 636 39.19 -51.45 -35.15
N LYS A 637 39.83 -51.63 -33.98
CA LYS A 637 41.08 -50.95 -33.58
C LYS A 637 41.01 -49.42 -33.48
N LEU A 638 39.83 -48.88 -33.16
CA LEU A 638 39.69 -47.45 -32.83
C LEU A 638 40.65 -47.02 -31.71
N PHE A 639 40.90 -47.89 -30.74
CA PHE A 639 41.74 -47.60 -29.57
C PHE A 639 43.02 -48.42 -29.58
N VAL A 640 44.05 -47.87 -28.94
CA VAL A 640 45.31 -48.57 -28.67
C VAL A 640 45.07 -49.70 -27.69
N THR A 641 45.60 -50.89 -27.99
CA THR A 641 45.59 -52.06 -27.11
C THR A 641 47.01 -52.48 -26.73
N ASP A 642 47.16 -53.21 -25.62
CA ASP A 642 48.43 -53.86 -25.27
C ASP A 642 48.63 -55.19 -26.03
N GLU A 643 49.72 -55.89 -25.72
CA GLU A 643 50.06 -57.20 -26.31
C GLU A 643 49.01 -58.31 -26.02
N TRP A 644 48.04 -58.05 -25.15
CA TRP A 644 46.94 -58.96 -24.78
C TRP A 644 45.56 -58.43 -25.21
N ASP A 645 45.52 -57.49 -26.16
CA ASP A 645 44.31 -56.84 -26.70
C ASP A 645 43.48 -56.05 -25.69
N ARG A 646 44.06 -55.67 -24.53
CA ARG A 646 43.38 -54.82 -23.56
C ARG A 646 43.55 -53.37 -23.93
N ILE A 647 42.43 -52.65 -24.01
CA ILE A 647 42.40 -51.21 -24.30
C ILE A 647 43.25 -50.45 -23.28
N GLN A 648 44.14 -49.61 -23.79
CA GLN A 648 44.96 -48.70 -22.98
C GLN A 648 44.21 -47.39 -22.77
N TYR A 649 44.33 -46.86 -21.55
CA TYR A 649 43.68 -45.62 -21.15
C TYR A 649 44.74 -44.57 -20.81
N GLN A 650 44.40 -43.32 -21.10
CA GLN A 650 45.20 -42.15 -20.73
C GLN A 650 44.37 -41.21 -19.86
N GLU A 651 45.07 -40.42 -19.05
CA GLU A 651 44.47 -39.30 -18.34
C GLU A 651 44.58 -38.04 -19.21
N VAL A 652 43.47 -37.35 -19.42
CA VAL A 652 43.36 -36.16 -20.27
C VAL A 652 42.83 -34.99 -19.46
N GLU A 653 43.46 -33.83 -19.61
CA GLU A 653 43.01 -32.57 -19.02
C GLU A 653 41.76 -32.07 -19.76
N VAL A 654 40.67 -31.96 -19.03
CA VAL A 654 39.39 -31.41 -19.46
C VAL A 654 39.35 -29.94 -19.02
N PRO A 655 39.31 -28.97 -19.95
CA PRO A 655 39.22 -27.57 -19.60
C PRO A 655 37.85 -27.24 -18.97
N GLU A 656 37.83 -26.14 -18.23
CA GLU A 656 36.59 -25.58 -17.72
C GLU A 656 35.65 -25.17 -18.86
N VAL A 657 34.35 -25.29 -18.63
CA VAL A 657 33.31 -24.77 -19.52
C VAL A 657 32.72 -23.55 -18.88
N LEU A 658 32.69 -22.44 -19.61
CA LEU A 658 32.10 -21.18 -19.16
C LEU A 658 30.77 -20.93 -19.86
N ASP A 659 29.84 -20.25 -19.18
CA ASP A 659 28.66 -19.68 -19.83
C ASP A 659 29.01 -18.42 -20.64
N ALA A 660 28.01 -17.84 -21.30
CA ALA A 660 28.17 -16.61 -22.07
C ALA A 660 28.56 -15.38 -21.21
N ALA A 661 28.41 -15.46 -19.89
CA ALA A 661 28.76 -14.42 -18.93
C ALA A 661 30.13 -14.66 -18.25
N GLY A 662 30.82 -15.77 -18.56
CA GLY A 662 32.11 -16.13 -17.99
C GLY A 662 32.05 -16.91 -16.67
N ASN A 663 30.88 -17.38 -16.24
CA ASN A 663 30.76 -18.23 -15.05
C ASN A 663 31.10 -19.68 -15.39
N VAL A 664 31.77 -20.36 -14.47
CA VAL A 664 32.14 -21.78 -14.62
C VAL A 664 30.89 -22.66 -14.55
N LEU A 665 30.48 -23.21 -15.69
CA LEU A 665 29.45 -24.25 -15.81
C LEU A 665 29.99 -25.64 -15.47
N ARG A 666 31.27 -25.90 -15.78
CA ARG A 666 31.97 -27.12 -15.40
C ARG A 666 33.42 -26.79 -15.09
N PRO A 667 33.95 -27.13 -13.91
CA PRO A 667 35.35 -26.86 -13.59
C PRO A 667 36.29 -27.65 -14.49
N ALA A 668 37.52 -27.15 -14.62
CA ALA A 668 38.60 -27.92 -15.21
C ALA A 668 38.93 -29.14 -14.33
N GLY A 669 39.37 -30.24 -14.93
CA GLY A 669 39.75 -31.44 -14.22
C GLY A 669 40.38 -32.46 -15.15
N SER A 670 40.70 -33.65 -14.65
CA SER A 670 41.20 -34.74 -15.48
C SER A 670 40.16 -35.82 -15.68
N LYS A 671 40.20 -36.49 -16.84
CA LYS A 671 39.33 -37.63 -17.18
C LYS A 671 40.18 -38.75 -17.75
N THR A 672 39.89 -39.97 -17.32
CA THR A 672 40.41 -41.18 -17.95
C THR A 672 39.59 -41.52 -19.20
N GLU A 673 40.25 -41.70 -20.34
CA GLU A 673 39.61 -42.10 -21.59
C GLU A 673 40.51 -43.04 -22.41
N PRO A 674 39.93 -43.89 -23.27
CA PRO A 674 40.71 -44.81 -24.08
C PRO A 674 41.58 -44.05 -25.08
N MET A 675 42.83 -44.50 -25.24
CA MET A 675 43.79 -43.89 -26.16
C MET A 675 43.38 -44.13 -27.61
N LEU A 676 43.16 -43.06 -28.36
CA LEU A 676 42.85 -43.15 -29.78
C LEU A 676 44.05 -43.71 -30.56
N ASN A 677 43.80 -44.69 -31.43
CA ASN A 677 44.85 -45.24 -32.27
C ASN A 677 45.32 -44.18 -33.29
N PRO A 678 46.64 -43.88 -33.40
CA PRO A 678 47.15 -42.93 -34.39
C PRO A 678 46.81 -43.27 -35.85
N ASP A 679 46.50 -44.53 -36.14
CA ASP A 679 46.08 -44.99 -37.47
C ASP A 679 44.59 -44.69 -37.76
N TRP A 680 43.83 -44.21 -36.76
CA TRP A 680 42.44 -43.79 -36.95
C TRP A 680 42.35 -42.54 -37.82
N ASN A 681 41.37 -42.50 -38.72
CA ASN A 681 41.15 -41.42 -39.67
C ASN A 681 39.68 -41.04 -39.74
N ASP A 682 39.34 -39.87 -39.21
CA ASP A 682 37.98 -39.33 -39.14
C ASP A 682 37.34 -39.04 -40.51
N ALA A 683 38.13 -38.92 -41.57
CA ALA A 683 37.64 -38.68 -42.92
C ALA A 683 37.03 -39.94 -43.58
N LEU A 684 37.28 -41.13 -43.04
CA LEU A 684 36.75 -42.38 -43.57
C LEU A 684 35.46 -42.78 -42.84
N SER A 685 34.43 -43.15 -43.60
CA SER A 685 33.21 -43.73 -43.01
C SER A 685 33.46 -45.18 -42.60
N TYR A 686 32.99 -45.57 -41.41
CA TYR A 686 33.05 -46.97 -40.98
C TYR A 686 31.97 -47.82 -41.63
N VAL A 687 32.31 -49.06 -41.98
CA VAL A 687 31.32 -50.11 -42.18
C VAL A 687 31.65 -51.27 -41.22
N PRO A 688 30.78 -51.57 -40.23
CA PRO A 688 30.97 -52.69 -39.32
C PRO A 688 31.16 -54.02 -40.05
N ARG A 689 31.86 -54.98 -39.42
CA ARG A 689 32.08 -56.30 -40.03
C ARG A 689 30.77 -57.00 -40.37
N SER A 690 29.74 -56.85 -39.54
CA SER A 690 28.41 -57.42 -39.79
C SER A 690 27.75 -56.93 -41.10
N GLN A 691 28.22 -55.83 -41.67
CA GLN A 691 27.70 -55.23 -42.90
C GLN A 691 28.67 -55.35 -44.09
N ARG A 692 29.83 -55.98 -43.88
CA ARG A 692 30.85 -56.17 -44.92
C ARG A 692 30.77 -57.59 -45.49
N PRO A 693 30.65 -57.76 -46.82
CA PRO A 693 30.41 -59.06 -47.42
C PRO A 693 31.55 -60.04 -47.17
N GLU A 694 32.79 -59.56 -47.00
CA GLU A 694 33.94 -60.40 -46.72
C GLU A 694 33.99 -60.96 -45.27
N TRP A 695 33.08 -60.54 -44.39
CA TRP A 695 32.99 -60.98 -43.00
C TRP A 695 31.72 -61.80 -42.76
N VAL A 696 31.87 -62.99 -42.18
CA VAL A 696 30.72 -63.88 -41.90
C VAL A 696 30.69 -64.33 -40.44
N ALA A 697 29.50 -64.45 -39.87
CA ALA A 697 29.30 -64.97 -38.53
C ALA A 697 29.44 -66.50 -38.55
N VAL A 698 30.38 -67.05 -37.81
CA VAL A 698 30.60 -68.50 -37.71
C VAL A 698 30.13 -68.99 -36.35
N GLY A 699 29.08 -69.80 -36.36
CA GLY A 699 28.59 -70.51 -35.19
C GLY A 699 29.56 -71.61 -34.79
N VAL A 700 30.23 -71.37 -33.66
CA VAL A 700 31.22 -72.30 -33.09
C VAL A 700 30.59 -73.19 -32.02
N VAL A 701 29.48 -72.77 -31.40
CA VAL A 701 28.74 -73.60 -30.44
C VAL A 701 27.25 -73.34 -30.55
N GLY A 702 26.44 -74.38 -30.81
CA GLY A 702 24.98 -74.26 -30.80
C GLY A 702 24.24 -75.16 -31.77
N LYS A 703 22.93 -74.90 -31.91
CA LYS A 703 22.01 -75.71 -32.73
C LYS A 703 21.84 -75.07 -34.10
N LEU A 704 22.80 -75.34 -34.99
CA LEU A 704 22.90 -74.72 -36.31
C LEU A 704 22.17 -75.51 -37.40
N LEU A 705 21.65 -74.78 -38.38
CA LEU A 705 21.16 -75.35 -39.63
C LEU A 705 22.32 -75.38 -40.61
N VAL A 706 22.48 -76.52 -41.27
CA VAL A 706 23.59 -76.77 -42.19
C VAL A 706 23.02 -77.28 -43.50
N ARG A 707 23.62 -76.84 -44.60
CA ARG A 707 23.40 -77.39 -45.94
C ARG A 707 23.86 -78.83 -45.95
N ASP A 708 23.10 -79.70 -46.59
CA ASP A 708 23.31 -81.14 -46.57
C ASP A 708 23.14 -81.71 -47.98
N ASP A 709 23.99 -82.67 -48.35
CA ASP A 709 23.99 -83.33 -49.65
C ASP A 709 22.93 -84.45 -49.79
N GLY A 710 22.13 -84.65 -48.75
CA GLY A 710 21.06 -85.63 -48.68
C GLY A 710 21.45 -86.92 -47.97
N THR A 711 22.73 -87.12 -47.64
CA THR A 711 23.21 -88.37 -47.03
C THR A 711 23.07 -88.40 -45.50
N CYS A 712 23.02 -87.25 -44.84
CA CYS A 712 22.98 -87.19 -43.38
C CYS A 712 21.68 -87.77 -42.79
N VAL A 713 21.78 -88.64 -41.79
CA VAL A 713 20.62 -89.24 -41.10
C VAL A 713 20.49 -88.74 -39.66
N PRO A 714 19.28 -88.37 -39.18
CA PRO A 714 19.08 -88.03 -37.77
C PRO A 714 19.60 -89.13 -36.83
N GLY A 715 20.39 -88.74 -35.84
CA GLY A 715 21.06 -89.66 -34.91
C GLY A 715 22.45 -90.14 -35.36
N GLY A 716 22.83 -89.93 -36.63
CA GLY A 716 24.18 -90.15 -37.14
C GLY A 716 25.10 -88.94 -36.96
N TYR A 717 26.29 -89.00 -37.59
CA TYR A 717 27.26 -87.92 -37.63
C TYR A 717 27.46 -87.40 -39.05
N CYS A 718 27.93 -86.17 -39.16
CA CYS A 718 28.32 -85.57 -40.43
C CYS A 718 29.63 -84.80 -40.34
N LEU A 719 30.32 -84.71 -41.46
CA LEU A 719 31.48 -83.85 -41.72
C LEU A 719 31.25 -83.08 -43.03
N PRO A 720 32.02 -82.02 -43.32
CA PRO A 720 31.96 -81.37 -44.63
C PRO A 720 32.38 -82.32 -45.74
N ASN A 721 31.69 -82.23 -46.87
CA ASN A 721 32.17 -82.72 -48.16
C ASN A 721 33.04 -81.64 -48.84
N ASP A 722 33.52 -81.91 -50.05
CA ASP A 722 34.39 -80.99 -50.80
C ASP A 722 33.76 -79.63 -51.17
N GLU A 723 32.44 -79.46 -50.97
CA GLU A 723 31.72 -78.21 -51.19
C GLU A 723 31.40 -77.44 -49.90
N GLY A 724 31.79 -77.98 -48.74
CA GLY A 724 31.49 -77.44 -47.40
C GLY A 724 30.08 -77.75 -46.89
N ALA A 725 29.35 -78.65 -47.55
CA ALA A 725 28.05 -79.12 -47.09
C ALA A 725 28.19 -80.40 -46.24
N ALA A 726 27.22 -80.67 -45.38
CA ALA A 726 27.18 -81.88 -44.56
C ALA A 726 27.03 -83.14 -45.42
N THR A 727 27.94 -84.09 -45.23
CA THR A 727 27.84 -85.48 -45.70
C THR A 727 27.90 -86.45 -44.50
N ALA A 728 27.23 -87.59 -44.61
CA ALA A 728 27.24 -88.62 -43.57
C ALA A 728 28.67 -89.12 -43.29
N ALA A 729 29.02 -89.19 -42.01
CA ALA A 729 30.33 -89.62 -41.56
C ALA A 729 30.21 -90.58 -40.36
N ALA A 730 31.28 -91.35 -40.09
CA ALA A 730 31.34 -92.25 -38.94
C ALA A 730 31.49 -91.50 -37.60
N ALA A 731 32.02 -90.27 -37.64
CA ALA A 731 32.23 -89.37 -36.52
C ALA A 731 32.12 -87.91 -37.01
N GLY A 732 32.13 -86.93 -36.12
CA GLY A 732 32.00 -85.50 -36.46
C GLY A 732 30.83 -84.85 -35.73
N TYR A 733 30.08 -83.98 -36.41
CA TYR A 733 28.97 -83.24 -35.83
C TYR A 733 27.70 -84.10 -35.75
N ARG A 734 27.01 -84.05 -34.62
CA ARG A 734 25.79 -84.85 -34.41
C ARG A 734 24.62 -84.28 -35.18
N VAL A 735 24.00 -85.08 -36.05
CA VAL A 735 22.78 -84.71 -36.78
C VAL A 735 21.58 -84.88 -35.84
N MET A 736 20.95 -83.76 -35.48
CA MET A 736 19.81 -83.74 -34.56
C MET A 736 18.49 -84.05 -35.25
N LYS A 737 18.26 -83.43 -36.42
CA LYS A 737 17.07 -83.64 -37.25
C LYS A 737 17.30 -83.18 -38.68
N ARG A 738 16.51 -83.70 -39.62
CA ARG A 738 16.40 -83.17 -40.97
C ARG A 738 15.32 -82.08 -40.99
N THR A 739 15.63 -80.91 -41.55
CA THR A 739 14.70 -79.78 -41.63
C THR A 739 14.22 -79.49 -43.05
N GLY A 740 14.89 -80.02 -44.06
CA GLY A 740 14.47 -80.00 -45.46
C GLY A 740 15.20 -81.04 -46.30
N PRO A 741 14.96 -81.08 -47.62
CA PRO A 741 15.63 -82.02 -48.53
C PRO A 741 17.16 -81.90 -48.49
N ASN A 742 17.68 -80.67 -48.44
CA ASN A 742 19.12 -80.36 -48.45
C ASN A 742 19.56 -79.57 -47.21
N GLN A 743 18.88 -79.80 -46.07
CA GLN A 743 19.19 -79.09 -44.83
C GLN A 743 18.96 -79.98 -43.60
N VAL A 744 19.95 -79.99 -42.72
CA VAL A 744 19.90 -80.67 -41.43
C VAL A 744 20.18 -79.69 -40.30
N ARG A 745 19.72 -80.02 -39.10
CA ARG A 745 20.11 -79.34 -37.86
C ARG A 745 21.16 -80.18 -37.16
N ILE A 746 22.29 -79.58 -36.85
CA ILE A 746 23.36 -80.20 -36.08
C ILE A 746 23.53 -79.49 -34.73
N PHE A 747 24.30 -80.11 -33.85
CA PHE A 747 24.89 -79.43 -32.70
C PHE A 747 26.39 -79.26 -32.93
N VAL A 748 26.85 -78.02 -32.99
CA VAL A 748 28.28 -77.65 -32.98
C VAL A 748 28.67 -77.49 -31.51
N LYS A 749 29.73 -78.18 -31.09
CA LYS A 749 30.13 -78.30 -29.68
C LYS A 749 31.34 -77.43 -29.39
#